data_AF-A0A485LKF7-F1
#
_entry.id   AF-A0A485LKF7-F1
#
_cell.length_a   1.000
_cell.length_b   1.000
_cell.length_c   1.000
_cell.angle_alpha   90.00
_cell.angle_beta   90.00
_cell.angle_gamma   90.00
#
_symmetry.space_group_name_H-M   'P 1'
#
loop_
_entity.id
_entity.type
_entity.pdbx_description
1 polymer ?
#
loop_
_entity_poly.entity_id
_entity_poly.type
_entity_poly.pdbx_seq_one_letter_code
_entity_poly.pdbx_strand_id
1 'polypeptide(L)'
;MRLLRPFAVVVSFLGHLTLTNASASTHCSAVVQDTDYYGNDIKATQPSSIDGCCTDCQATPGCHLFVWRYGNCYLKYMQGAASVALGAQASMLPTAVPSTCGPIEPNTDYYGNDIRAASRASVDDCCAECQATSGCKLFVWRYGNCYLKYAKGASSVANGALAVSAMAFPRTTSPTTTTPTTTTSLHTTTTTPPTRTPAPITTTASPTSRPTTTATTTTTTAVPMTTTPSPTTPSVCSRLVQNVNYDGFDLSQVPNVATAGACCTLCQATPKCFLFVWLDGVCRLKSARGMSSLQAGAVSATVLHPLCPPRVRQSWDAMTTDDQTLFVQAIALAMDKGFFADFVYIHADHMSNYEAHNTCVFLFWHRKFLLGFETMLRSLGPEFACLTLPYMDYVQQYAAFQRGKCTSIATCAAATQALGGNAPGSSSSTLSFFGYTYPQTTCITAPPLNHLCDPAAPSCARCLPRADWSTISLPADLNFETIRQNVFAGNNSILAASRAIELSPHNVMHSTLNGPMNNLFVSPMDPIFYLHHTTIDLLHTIYYHCNVEPLQLPTAAARQTDTRSFQGCVTNNNEPVGPKSTVLMRHQLSNGNVLDVTDPASPLAPFFADLPTEYWALTDTRDLGTFSYSYGIRNLLGDLYTNCATSGTTHQAEAVIDEATTHAIDHVVTTVKPSSSAAILFDFRHAVYAAAAAVGLTEVEADVEIQKMQVMLHQECLPGDVVDFTPEFKAMWHTDSPSSFKTLRALEAGELTMRIPTWRALNKQFFACPPDDEVP
;
A
#
# COMPACT_ATOMS: atom_id res chain seq x y z
N MET A 1 43.38 -61.25 23.24
CA MET A 1 44.25 -61.46 22.06
C MET A 1 44.11 -60.22 21.18
N ARG A 2 45.03 -59.24 21.26
CA ARG A 2 46.28 -59.11 20.46
C ARG A 2 45.98 -59.16 18.95
N LEU A 3 46.42 -58.26 18.07
CA LEU A 3 47.33 -57.08 18.05
C LEU A 3 47.43 -56.75 16.52
N LEU A 4 47.42 -55.51 16.01
CA LEU A 4 48.58 -54.63 15.79
C LEU A 4 48.16 -53.37 14.99
N ARG A 5 48.66 -52.20 15.42
CA ARG A 5 48.86 -50.96 14.61
C ARG A 5 50.30 -51.01 13.99
N PRO A 6 51.00 -49.92 13.54
CA PRO A 6 50.65 -48.52 13.17
C PRO A 6 51.49 -47.93 11.96
N PHE A 7 51.32 -46.61 11.72
CA PHE A 7 52.32 -45.57 11.33
C PHE A 7 52.34 -44.93 9.92
N ALA A 8 52.49 -43.60 9.99
CA ALA A 8 52.60 -42.56 8.96
C ALA A 8 54.02 -42.41 8.38
N VAL A 9 54.17 -41.57 7.33
CA VAL A 9 55.11 -40.41 7.19
C VAL A 9 55.16 -39.95 5.69
N VAL A 10 54.76 -38.71 5.33
CA VAL A 10 55.55 -37.48 4.95
C VAL A 10 56.65 -37.76 3.87
N VAL A 11 56.83 -37.06 2.73
CA VAL A 11 57.30 -35.68 2.50
C VAL A 11 57.30 -35.34 0.99
N SER A 12 56.85 -34.11 0.70
CA SER A 12 57.18 -33.10 -0.33
C SER A 12 58.00 -33.41 -1.59
N PHE A 13 57.64 -32.69 -2.67
CA PHE A 13 58.62 -31.89 -3.43
C PHE A 13 58.03 -30.52 -3.84
N LEU A 14 58.80 -29.47 -3.53
CA LEU A 14 58.62 -28.07 -3.89
C LEU A 14 58.94 -27.83 -5.37
N GLY A 15 58.20 -26.92 -6.00
CA GLY A 15 58.57 -26.27 -7.25
C GLY A 15 57.98 -24.86 -7.29
N HIS A 16 58.84 -23.85 -7.21
CA HIS A 16 58.53 -22.43 -7.14
C HIS A 16 57.70 -21.94 -8.34
N LEU A 17 56.60 -21.22 -8.07
CA LEU A 17 56.13 -20.17 -8.96
C LEU A 17 56.06 -18.87 -8.16
N THR A 18 56.82 -17.91 -8.67
CA THR A 18 56.98 -16.54 -8.17
C THR A 18 55.63 -15.83 -8.06
N LEU A 19 55.27 -15.37 -6.86
CA LEU A 19 54.25 -14.35 -6.67
C LEU A 19 54.75 -13.05 -7.29
N THR A 20 54.37 -12.79 -8.53
CA THR A 20 54.25 -11.43 -9.02
C THR A 20 53.03 -10.82 -8.33
N ASN A 21 53.31 -9.94 -7.38
CA ASN A 21 52.35 -9.06 -6.74
C ASN A 21 51.75 -8.15 -7.84
N ALA A 22 50.70 -8.63 -8.52
CA ALA A 22 49.89 -7.81 -9.39
C ALA A 22 48.92 -7.06 -8.49
N SER A 23 49.21 -5.78 -8.33
CA SER A 23 48.42 -4.77 -7.65
C SER A 23 46.92 -4.99 -7.87
N ALA A 24 46.17 -5.12 -6.78
CA ALA A 24 44.73 -4.95 -6.82
C ALA A 24 44.43 -3.52 -7.33
N SER A 25 44.00 -3.37 -8.58
CA SER A 25 43.41 -2.13 -9.06
C SER A 25 41.91 -2.18 -8.76
N THR A 26 41.56 -1.75 -7.55
CA THR A 26 40.21 -1.63 -7.02
C THR A 26 39.44 -0.54 -7.78
N HIS A 27 38.89 -0.82 -8.95
CA HIS A 27 38.43 0.24 -9.87
C HIS A 27 36.98 0.12 -10.35
N CYS A 28 36.32 -1.03 -10.17
CA CYS A 28 34.87 -1.19 -10.28
C CYS A 28 34.35 -2.18 -9.23
N SER A 29 33.08 -2.06 -8.87
CA SER A 29 32.37 -2.94 -7.92
C SER A 29 32.25 -4.37 -8.43
N ALA A 30 31.83 -5.29 -7.55
CA ALA A 30 31.61 -6.69 -7.93
C ALA A 30 30.68 -6.81 -9.16
N VAL A 31 31.03 -7.72 -10.07
CA VAL A 31 30.27 -7.95 -11.30
C VAL A 31 28.98 -8.70 -10.99
N VAL A 32 27.86 -8.14 -11.42
CA VAL A 32 26.55 -8.78 -11.39
C VAL A 32 26.37 -9.55 -12.70
N GLN A 33 26.20 -10.87 -12.59
CA GLN A 33 26.00 -11.77 -13.73
C GLN A 33 24.55 -11.74 -14.23
N ASP A 34 24.38 -12.08 -15.50
CA ASP A 34 23.10 -12.23 -16.20
C ASP A 34 22.15 -11.04 -16.02
N THR A 35 22.71 -9.83 -15.91
CA THR A 35 21.97 -8.62 -15.55
C THR A 35 22.27 -7.49 -16.53
N ASP A 36 21.22 -6.93 -17.11
CA ASP A 36 21.25 -5.67 -17.86
C ASP A 36 20.47 -4.60 -17.11
N TYR A 37 21.01 -3.38 -17.08
CA TYR A 37 20.34 -2.21 -16.52
C TYR A 37 19.80 -1.37 -17.67
N TYR A 38 18.49 -1.38 -17.88
CA TYR A 38 17.90 -0.83 -19.10
C TYR A 38 17.96 0.71 -19.17
N GLY A 39 18.49 1.24 -20.27
CA GLY A 39 18.54 2.67 -20.57
C GLY A 39 19.73 3.42 -19.94
N ASN A 40 19.66 4.75 -19.97
CA ASN A 40 20.68 5.67 -19.46
C ASN A 40 22.07 5.53 -20.08
N ASP A 41 22.15 5.00 -21.31
CA ASP A 41 23.40 4.85 -22.05
C ASP A 41 23.96 6.21 -22.49
N ILE A 42 25.23 6.44 -22.16
CA ILE A 42 26.03 7.58 -22.63
C ILE A 42 26.54 7.27 -24.04
N LYS A 43 27.18 6.11 -24.18
CA LYS A 43 27.76 5.60 -25.43
C LYS A 43 28.06 4.11 -25.27
N ALA A 44 28.21 3.42 -26.40
CA ALA A 44 28.73 2.06 -26.44
C ALA A 44 30.20 2.05 -26.88
N THR A 45 31.02 1.24 -26.23
CA THR A 45 32.40 0.92 -26.63
C THR A 45 32.52 -0.58 -26.89
N GLN A 46 33.67 -1.04 -27.42
CA GLN A 46 33.89 -2.45 -27.76
C GLN A 46 35.19 -2.99 -27.16
N PRO A 47 35.32 -3.02 -25.82
CA PRO A 47 36.49 -3.59 -25.16
C PRO A 47 36.48 -5.12 -25.28
N SER A 48 37.68 -5.71 -25.34
CA SER A 48 37.86 -7.17 -25.42
C SER A 48 37.51 -7.92 -24.12
N SER A 49 37.26 -7.21 -23.03
CA SER A 49 36.88 -7.76 -21.73
C SER A 49 36.01 -6.79 -20.92
N ILE A 50 35.37 -7.31 -19.88
CA ILE A 50 34.64 -6.51 -18.91
C ILE A 50 35.52 -5.51 -18.16
N ASP A 51 36.79 -5.83 -17.90
CA ASP A 51 37.73 -4.89 -17.27
C ASP A 51 38.06 -3.69 -18.17
N GLY A 52 38.05 -3.90 -19.50
CA GLY A 52 38.12 -2.80 -20.45
C GLY A 52 36.87 -1.91 -20.39
N CYS A 53 35.70 -2.47 -20.10
CA CYS A 53 34.45 -1.73 -19.92
C CYS A 53 34.47 -0.85 -18.65
N CYS A 54 35.11 -1.35 -17.58
CA CYS A 54 35.42 -0.56 -16.39
C CYS A 54 36.31 0.64 -16.70
N THR A 55 37.40 0.41 -17.45
CA THR A 55 38.33 1.47 -17.87
C THR A 55 37.64 2.52 -18.75
N ASP A 56 36.81 2.07 -19.69
CA ASP A 56 36.04 2.94 -20.58
C ASP A 56 35.04 3.81 -19.80
N CYS A 57 34.41 3.25 -18.75
CA CYS A 57 33.51 4.00 -17.88
C CYS A 57 34.28 5.04 -17.07
N GLN A 58 35.41 4.70 -16.46
CA GLN A 58 36.23 5.64 -15.71
C GLN A 58 36.74 6.81 -16.57
N ALA A 59 37.07 6.54 -17.83
CA ALA A 59 37.52 7.55 -18.79
C ALA A 59 36.37 8.39 -19.40
N THR A 60 35.11 8.06 -19.10
CA THR A 60 33.94 8.72 -19.68
C THR A 60 33.27 9.63 -18.65
N PRO A 61 33.35 10.96 -18.80
CA PRO A 61 32.68 11.90 -17.89
C PRO A 61 31.19 11.59 -17.76
N GLY A 62 30.71 11.50 -16.52
CA GLY A 62 29.33 11.17 -16.21
C GLY A 62 28.98 9.68 -16.29
N CYS A 63 29.92 8.77 -16.56
CA CYS A 63 29.66 7.32 -16.43
C CYS A 63 29.73 6.88 -14.98
N HIS A 64 28.69 6.20 -14.51
CA HIS A 64 28.58 5.68 -13.15
C HIS A 64 28.50 4.15 -13.11
N LEU A 65 28.05 3.52 -14.20
CA LEU A 65 28.05 2.08 -14.37
C LEU A 65 28.16 1.68 -15.84
N PHE A 66 28.32 0.39 -16.08
CA PHE A 66 28.28 -0.17 -17.42
C PHE A 66 27.62 -1.55 -17.44
N VAL A 67 27.20 -1.97 -18.63
CA VAL A 67 26.78 -3.35 -18.93
C VAL A 67 27.60 -3.84 -20.10
N TRP A 68 28.31 -4.97 -19.92
CA TRP A 68 29.06 -5.63 -20.97
C TRP A 68 28.30 -6.86 -21.47
N ARG A 69 28.07 -6.94 -22.79
CA ARG A 69 27.37 -8.06 -23.43
C ARG A 69 27.81 -8.25 -24.87
N TYR A 70 28.16 -9.48 -25.24
CA TYR A 70 28.56 -9.87 -26.59
C TYR A 70 29.66 -8.98 -27.20
N GLY A 71 30.63 -8.54 -26.39
CA GLY A 71 31.73 -7.68 -26.82
C GLY A 71 31.40 -6.18 -26.91
N ASN A 72 30.16 -5.78 -26.61
CA ASN A 72 29.78 -4.37 -26.49
C ASN A 72 29.69 -3.97 -25.01
N CYS A 73 30.21 -2.78 -24.71
CA CYS A 73 30.21 -2.16 -23.40
C CYS A 73 29.32 -0.92 -23.42
N TYR A 74 28.20 -0.98 -22.72
CA TYR A 74 27.22 0.09 -22.68
C TYR A 74 27.44 0.93 -21.42
N LEU A 75 28.14 2.05 -21.57
CA LEU A 75 28.46 3.00 -20.51
C LEU A 75 27.24 3.82 -20.15
N LYS A 76 26.94 3.96 -18.86
CA LYS A 76 25.68 4.54 -18.38
C LYS A 76 25.92 5.60 -17.32
N TYR A 77 25.13 6.67 -17.39
CA TYR A 77 25.19 7.77 -16.42
C TYR A 77 24.28 7.56 -15.21
N MET A 78 23.41 6.56 -15.24
CA MET A 78 22.51 6.24 -14.13
C MET A 78 22.07 4.79 -14.23
N GLN A 79 21.98 4.10 -13.09
CA GLN A 79 21.50 2.72 -13.06
C GLN A 79 20.02 2.68 -13.45
N GLY A 80 19.73 2.00 -14.56
CA GLY A 80 18.36 1.72 -15.00
C GLY A 80 17.73 0.56 -14.25
N ALA A 81 16.48 0.22 -14.60
CA ALA A 81 15.82 -0.97 -14.07
C ALA A 81 16.63 -2.23 -14.40
N ALA A 82 16.86 -3.08 -13.39
CA ALA A 82 17.53 -4.36 -13.58
C ALA A 82 16.62 -5.29 -14.38
N SER A 83 17.18 -5.99 -15.36
CA SER A 83 16.51 -7.00 -16.15
C SER A 83 17.41 -8.22 -16.30
N VAL A 84 16.82 -9.41 -16.27
CA VAL A 84 17.56 -10.65 -16.45
C VAL A 84 17.94 -10.77 -17.93
N ALA A 85 19.24 -10.76 -18.21
CA ALA A 85 19.79 -10.86 -19.54
C ALA A 85 20.95 -11.86 -19.52
N LEU A 86 20.66 -13.11 -19.88
CA LEU A 86 21.66 -14.19 -19.89
C LEU A 86 22.89 -13.80 -20.74
N GLY A 87 24.07 -13.92 -20.13
CA GLY A 87 25.37 -13.52 -20.67
C GLY A 87 25.71 -12.02 -20.59
N ALA A 88 24.85 -11.20 -19.99
CA ALA A 88 25.17 -9.80 -19.67
C ALA A 88 25.90 -9.71 -18.33
N GLN A 89 26.88 -8.82 -18.24
CA GLN A 89 27.66 -8.62 -17.02
C GLN A 89 27.71 -7.13 -16.70
N ALA A 90 27.19 -6.74 -15.54
CA ALA A 90 27.09 -5.35 -15.13
C ALA A 90 28.01 -5.05 -13.94
N SER A 91 28.60 -3.87 -13.92
CA SER A 91 29.40 -3.39 -12.77
C SER A 91 29.38 -1.86 -12.72
N MET A 92 29.73 -1.31 -11.56
CA MET A 92 29.59 0.11 -11.23
C MET A 92 30.93 0.70 -10.83
N LEU A 93 31.11 2.00 -11.04
CA LEU A 93 32.23 2.73 -10.44
C LEU A 93 31.97 2.89 -8.93
N PRO A 94 32.98 2.75 -8.06
CA PRO A 94 32.83 3.02 -6.63
C PRO A 94 32.38 4.47 -6.43
N THR A 95 31.29 4.68 -5.72
CA THR A 95 30.77 6.00 -5.37
C THR A 95 31.72 6.70 -4.38
N ALA A 96 32.66 7.48 -4.90
CA ALA A 96 33.34 8.50 -4.11
C ALA A 96 32.48 9.76 -4.10
N VAL A 97 31.63 9.93 -3.08
CA VAL A 97 30.98 11.23 -2.82
C VAL A 97 32.07 12.18 -2.32
N PRO A 98 32.26 13.37 -2.92
CA PRO A 98 33.14 14.38 -2.34
C PRO A 98 32.61 14.77 -0.95
N SER A 99 33.50 14.77 0.04
CA SER A 99 33.25 14.88 1.49
C SER A 99 32.68 16.22 1.99
N THR A 100 31.92 16.96 1.16
CA THR A 100 31.47 18.33 1.46
C THR A 100 29.98 18.59 1.15
N CYS A 101 29.25 17.62 0.61
CA CYS A 101 27.78 17.64 0.52
C CYS A 101 27.19 16.41 1.21
N GLY A 102 25.99 16.58 1.77
CA GLY A 102 25.28 15.53 2.51
C GLY A 102 24.84 14.35 1.62
N PRO A 103 24.28 13.30 2.22
CA PRO A 103 23.73 12.18 1.47
C PRO A 103 22.64 12.64 0.50
N ILE A 104 22.57 11.98 -0.66
CA ILE A 104 21.54 12.24 -1.66
C ILE A 104 20.23 11.60 -1.19
N GLU A 105 19.17 12.39 -1.11
CA GLU A 105 17.80 11.95 -0.93
C GLU A 105 17.16 11.77 -2.33
N PRO A 106 17.04 10.54 -2.85
CA PRO A 106 16.50 10.32 -4.19
C PRO A 106 14.99 10.57 -4.24
N ASN A 107 14.50 10.91 -5.44
CA ASN A 107 13.10 11.22 -5.73
C ASN A 107 12.44 12.22 -4.77
N THR A 108 13.23 13.14 -4.23
CA THR A 108 12.80 14.07 -3.19
C THR A 108 12.93 15.50 -3.68
N ASP A 109 11.82 16.25 -3.59
CA ASP A 109 11.81 17.71 -3.74
C ASP A 109 11.43 18.37 -2.41
N TYR A 110 11.95 19.56 -2.18
CA TYR A 110 11.60 20.39 -1.02
C TYR A 110 10.90 21.64 -1.51
N TYR A 111 9.61 21.78 -1.24
CA TYR A 111 8.83 22.87 -1.81
C TYR A 111 9.20 24.23 -1.18
N GLY A 112 9.47 25.21 -2.04
CA GLY A 112 9.76 26.60 -1.66
C GLY A 112 11.16 26.84 -1.08
N ASN A 113 11.37 28.04 -0.56
CA ASN A 113 12.64 28.53 -0.01
C ASN A 113 13.80 28.58 -1.03
N ASP A 114 13.49 28.71 -2.33
CA ASP A 114 14.48 28.85 -3.39
C ASP A 114 15.18 30.22 -3.33
N ILE A 115 16.51 30.18 -3.34
CA ILE A 115 17.38 31.35 -3.54
C ILE A 115 17.42 31.68 -5.04
N ARG A 116 17.69 30.66 -5.87
CA ARG A 116 17.72 30.75 -7.33
C ARG A 116 17.75 29.36 -7.96
N ALA A 117 17.35 29.28 -9.22
CA ALA A 117 17.56 28.12 -10.07
C ALA A 117 18.73 28.37 -11.05
N ALA A 118 19.53 27.35 -11.32
CA ALA A 118 20.62 27.39 -12.29
C ALA A 118 20.69 26.08 -13.08
N SER A 119 21.00 26.13 -14.38
CA SER A 119 21.19 24.90 -15.16
C SER A 119 22.58 24.31 -14.88
N ARG A 120 22.60 23.06 -14.42
CA ARG A 120 23.82 22.32 -14.04
C ARG A 120 23.73 20.89 -14.55
N ALA A 121 24.81 20.46 -15.19
CA ALA A 121 24.90 19.16 -15.87
C ALA A 121 24.90 17.99 -14.87
N SER A 122 25.37 18.21 -13.64
CA SER A 122 25.43 17.20 -12.61
C SER A 122 24.99 17.69 -11.23
N VAL A 123 24.73 16.74 -10.34
CA VAL A 123 24.48 16.96 -8.91
C VAL A 123 25.71 17.56 -8.23
N ASP A 124 26.92 17.19 -8.65
CA ASP A 124 28.18 17.72 -8.11
C ASP A 124 28.38 19.20 -8.48
N ASP A 125 28.05 19.58 -9.71
CA ASP A 125 28.06 20.99 -10.14
C ASP A 125 27.04 21.82 -9.33
N CYS A 126 25.90 21.21 -8.98
CA CYS A 126 24.87 21.81 -8.16
C CYS A 126 25.31 21.95 -6.69
N CYS A 127 26.05 20.97 -6.16
CA CYS A 127 26.71 21.02 -4.86
C CYS A 127 27.74 22.16 -4.79
N ALA A 128 28.65 22.24 -5.77
CA ALA A 128 29.64 23.32 -5.84
C ALA A 128 28.98 24.71 -5.93
N GLU A 129 27.87 24.82 -6.65
CA GLU A 129 27.14 26.10 -6.74
C GLU A 129 26.40 26.45 -5.46
N CYS A 130 25.82 25.48 -4.75
CA CYS A 130 25.25 25.71 -3.43
C CYS A 130 26.33 26.19 -2.44
N GLN A 131 27.50 25.57 -2.45
CA GLN A 131 28.63 25.99 -1.61
C GLN A 131 29.13 27.40 -1.92
N ALA A 132 29.13 27.80 -3.20
CA ALA A 132 29.50 29.14 -3.63
C ALA A 132 28.39 30.20 -3.38
N THR A 133 27.17 29.77 -3.06
CA THR A 133 26.01 30.67 -2.90
C THR A 133 25.76 30.96 -1.43
N SER A 134 26.05 32.19 -1.00
CA SER A 134 25.81 32.65 0.37
C SER A 134 24.36 32.41 0.79
N GLY A 135 24.17 31.66 1.88
CA GLY A 135 22.86 31.32 2.43
C GLY A 135 22.24 30.03 1.88
N CYS A 136 22.87 29.34 0.94
CA CYS A 136 22.40 28.02 0.49
C CYS A 136 22.66 26.96 1.57
N LYS A 137 21.60 26.26 1.98
CA LYS A 137 21.64 25.18 2.98
C LYS A 137 21.35 23.82 2.39
N LEU A 138 20.64 23.77 1.27
CA LEU A 138 20.38 22.57 0.49
C LEU A 138 20.09 22.95 -0.95
N PHE A 139 20.07 21.95 -1.82
CA PHE A 139 19.59 22.11 -3.19
C PHE A 139 18.73 20.92 -3.59
N VAL A 140 17.92 21.12 -4.62
CA VAL A 140 17.24 20.05 -5.33
C VAL A 140 17.73 20.08 -6.76
N TRP A 141 18.28 18.98 -7.27
CA TRP A 141 18.66 18.86 -8.67
C TRP A 141 17.63 18.02 -9.42
N ARG A 142 17.10 18.54 -10.53
CA ARG A 142 16.09 17.86 -11.34
C ARG A 142 16.19 18.25 -12.81
N TYR A 143 16.33 17.26 -13.69
CA TYR A 143 16.38 17.44 -15.16
C TYR A 143 17.37 18.52 -15.63
N GLY A 144 18.59 18.52 -15.09
CA GLY A 144 19.63 19.50 -15.43
C GLY A 144 19.41 20.89 -14.85
N ASN A 145 18.48 21.06 -13.91
CA ASN A 145 18.24 22.29 -13.16
C ASN A 145 18.53 22.08 -11.67
N CYS A 146 19.28 23.01 -11.10
CA CYS A 146 19.73 23.09 -9.74
C CYS A 146 18.95 24.17 -9.00
N TYR A 147 18.10 23.79 -8.04
CA TYR A 147 17.28 24.69 -7.24
C TYR A 147 17.91 24.87 -5.86
N LEU A 148 18.68 25.95 -5.70
CA LEU A 148 19.40 26.28 -4.47
C LEU A 148 18.43 26.85 -3.44
N LYS A 149 18.50 26.40 -2.20
CA LYS A 149 17.50 26.73 -1.16
C LYS A 149 18.15 27.21 0.13
N TYR A 150 17.56 28.21 0.77
CA TYR A 150 18.05 28.76 2.04
C TYR A 150 17.46 28.09 3.29
N ALA A 151 16.43 27.26 3.13
CA ALA A 151 15.81 26.49 4.21
C ALA A 151 15.13 25.21 3.66
N LYS A 152 15.08 24.16 4.47
CA LYS A 152 14.43 22.89 4.13
C LYS A 152 12.91 23.08 4.24
N GLY A 153 12.20 22.93 3.11
CA GLY A 153 10.73 23.06 3.03
C GLY A 153 10.00 21.77 3.39
N ALA A 154 8.69 21.72 3.09
CA ALA A 154 7.95 20.46 3.12
C ALA A 154 8.47 19.54 2.01
N SER A 155 8.75 18.27 2.35
CA SER A 155 9.16 17.26 1.37
C SER A 155 7.98 16.84 0.50
N SER A 156 8.22 16.63 -0.78
CA SER A 156 7.30 15.97 -1.71
C SER A 156 8.05 14.90 -2.51
N VAL A 157 7.32 13.87 -2.94
CA VAL A 157 7.88 12.85 -3.83
C VAL A 157 7.90 13.41 -5.24
N ALA A 158 9.09 13.53 -5.82
CA ALA A 158 9.30 14.03 -7.17
C ALA A 158 10.29 13.11 -7.90
N ASN A 159 9.76 12.23 -8.75
CA ASN A 159 10.58 11.28 -9.52
C ASN A 159 11.65 12.01 -10.35
N GLY A 160 12.90 11.59 -10.18
CA GLY A 160 14.09 12.19 -10.81
C GLY A 160 14.62 13.45 -10.14
N ALA A 161 14.05 13.89 -9.01
CA ALA A 161 14.62 14.94 -8.17
C ALA A 161 15.61 14.35 -7.16
N LEU A 162 16.74 15.01 -6.98
CA LEU A 162 17.79 14.62 -6.03
C LEU A 162 17.98 15.76 -5.05
N ALA A 163 17.48 15.61 -3.82
CA ALA A 163 17.66 16.60 -2.78
C ALA A 163 18.93 16.31 -1.98
N VAL A 164 19.73 17.34 -1.72
CA VAL A 164 21.01 17.21 -1.04
C VAL A 164 21.17 18.35 -0.05
N SER A 165 21.39 18.03 1.22
CA SER A 165 21.73 19.02 2.24
C SER A 165 23.19 19.43 2.10
N ALA A 166 23.48 20.74 2.00
CA ALA A 166 24.86 21.21 2.04
C ALA A 166 25.34 21.18 3.50
N MET A 167 26.36 20.36 3.81
CA MET A 167 26.92 20.36 5.15
C MET A 167 27.64 21.69 5.41
N ALA A 168 27.47 22.25 6.61
CA ALA A 168 28.09 23.51 7.00
C ALA A 168 29.63 23.35 7.10
N PHE A 169 30.39 24.25 6.46
CA PHE A 169 31.83 24.31 6.66
C PHE A 169 32.18 24.80 8.08
N PRO A 170 33.24 24.26 8.71
CA PRO A 170 33.96 24.95 9.76
C PRO A 170 34.58 26.22 9.17
N ARG A 171 34.29 27.37 9.77
CA ARG A 171 34.82 28.68 9.36
C ARG A 171 36.34 28.70 9.55
N THR A 172 37.10 28.60 8.46
CA THR A 172 38.53 28.91 8.46
C THR A 172 38.76 30.40 8.69
N THR A 173 39.74 30.68 9.54
CA THR A 173 40.09 31.99 10.10
C THR A 173 40.97 32.84 9.20
N SER A 174 40.95 34.15 9.51
CA SER A 174 42.06 35.15 9.42
C SER A 174 41.90 36.26 8.35
N PRO A 175 42.42 37.50 8.54
CA PRO A 175 43.09 38.07 9.70
C PRO A 175 42.42 39.34 10.30
N THR A 176 42.83 39.60 11.53
CA THR A 176 42.70 40.79 12.38
C THR A 176 42.72 42.14 11.66
N THR A 177 41.77 43.03 11.99
CA THR A 177 42.03 44.47 12.08
C THR A 177 41.14 45.10 13.17
N THR A 178 41.73 46.04 13.89
CA THR A 178 41.49 46.56 15.23
C THR A 178 40.24 47.45 15.47
N THR A 179 39.62 47.24 16.65
CA THR A 179 38.94 48.11 17.66
C THR A 179 39.12 49.65 17.49
N PRO A 180 38.24 50.58 17.97
CA PRO A 180 37.51 50.58 19.28
C PRO A 180 36.05 51.10 19.32
N THR A 181 35.15 50.51 20.12
CA THR A 181 34.74 50.82 21.54
C THR A 181 33.87 52.07 21.75
N THR A 182 32.61 51.87 22.18
CA THR A 182 31.88 52.64 23.23
C THR A 182 30.55 51.92 23.54
N THR A 183 30.36 51.22 24.67
CA THR A 183 30.00 51.60 26.07
C THR A 183 28.50 51.91 26.33
N THR A 184 27.96 51.28 27.40
CA THR A 184 26.83 51.66 28.29
C THR A 184 25.39 51.46 27.76
N SER A 185 24.36 51.02 28.50
CA SER A 185 24.17 50.44 29.85
C SER A 185 22.67 50.04 30.00
N LEU A 186 22.40 49.17 30.98
CA LEU A 186 21.12 48.76 31.61
C LEU A 186 19.94 49.77 31.58
N HIS A 187 18.68 49.27 31.53
CA HIS A 187 17.80 49.11 32.71
C HIS A 187 16.41 48.48 32.39
N THR A 188 15.95 47.66 33.35
CA THR A 188 14.59 47.19 33.70
C THR A 188 13.56 48.35 33.79
N THR A 189 12.23 48.23 33.62
CA THR A 189 11.21 47.44 34.35
C THR A 189 9.80 47.64 33.73
N THR A 190 8.97 46.58 33.77
CA THR A 190 7.53 46.45 34.13
C THR A 190 6.52 47.63 34.02
N THR A 191 5.35 47.42 33.38
CA THR A 191 3.95 47.50 33.92
C THR A 191 2.86 47.57 32.81
N THR A 192 1.68 47.01 33.11
CA THR A 192 0.48 46.77 32.27
C THR A 192 -0.56 47.93 32.32
N PRO A 193 -1.85 47.74 31.91
CA PRO A 193 -2.52 48.18 30.67
C PRO A 193 -3.49 49.40 30.88
N PRO A 194 -4.26 49.85 29.86
CA PRO A 194 -5.70 49.54 29.90
C PRO A 194 -6.47 49.45 28.55
N THR A 195 -7.67 48.89 28.69
CA THR A 195 -8.80 48.64 27.77
C THR A 195 -9.56 49.91 27.32
N ARG A 196 -10.16 49.90 26.11
CA ARG A 196 -11.57 50.29 25.81
C ARG A 196 -11.94 50.21 24.30
N THR A 197 -12.95 49.40 23.99
CA THR A 197 -13.84 49.37 22.79
C THR A 197 -15.05 50.34 23.01
N PRO A 198 -16.11 50.50 22.16
CA PRO A 198 -16.37 50.06 20.76
C PRO A 198 -17.17 51.02 19.79
N ALA A 199 -17.21 50.61 18.50
CA ALA A 199 -18.32 50.67 17.50
C ALA A 199 -18.79 52.04 16.88
N PRO A 200 -19.73 52.06 15.89
CA PRO A 200 -19.83 51.36 14.58
C PRO A 200 -20.33 52.29 13.42
N ILE A 201 -20.26 51.90 12.14
CA ILE A 201 -21.19 52.40 11.08
C ILE A 201 -21.55 51.30 10.08
N THR A 202 -22.86 51.20 9.82
CA THR A 202 -23.59 50.26 8.95
C THR A 202 -24.13 50.97 7.69
N THR A 203 -24.69 50.19 6.75
CA THR A 203 -25.75 50.46 5.73
C THR A 203 -25.33 50.48 4.24
N THR A 204 -26.10 50.03 3.23
CA THR A 204 -27.27 49.12 3.03
C THR A 204 -27.51 48.94 1.49
N ALA A 205 -27.87 47.72 1.06
CA ALA A 205 -28.71 47.22 -0.07
C ALA A 205 -28.73 47.75 -1.56
N SER A 206 -29.05 46.76 -2.42
CA SER A 206 -29.36 46.68 -3.90
C SER A 206 -30.81 47.14 -4.27
N PRO A 207 -31.46 46.88 -5.45
CA PRO A 207 -31.09 46.62 -6.89
C PRO A 207 -31.93 47.45 -7.93
N THR A 208 -31.74 47.28 -9.27
CA THR A 208 -32.75 47.16 -10.41
C THR A 208 -32.46 47.81 -11.80
N SER A 209 -32.52 46.96 -12.85
CA SER A 209 -33.14 46.98 -14.23
C SER A 209 -33.05 48.09 -15.34
N ARG A 210 -32.65 47.63 -16.56
CA ARG A 210 -33.11 47.88 -17.99
C ARG A 210 -32.97 49.30 -18.65
N PRO A 211 -33.16 49.53 -20.00
CA PRO A 211 -33.02 48.70 -21.24
C PRO A 211 -32.45 49.41 -22.54
N THR A 212 -32.25 48.63 -23.64
CA THR A 212 -32.33 48.95 -25.11
C THR A 212 -31.23 49.83 -25.77
N THR A 213 -30.77 49.68 -27.03
CA THR A 213 -31.41 49.33 -28.33
C THR A 213 -30.44 48.76 -29.40
N THR A 214 -31.05 48.04 -30.35
CA THR A 214 -30.59 47.36 -31.58
C THR A 214 -30.24 48.28 -32.77
N ALA A 215 -29.33 47.87 -33.67
CA ALA A 215 -29.47 48.05 -35.13
C ALA A 215 -28.56 47.11 -35.97
N THR A 216 -29.20 46.49 -36.96
CA THR A 216 -28.86 45.56 -38.06
C THR A 216 -27.84 46.18 -39.06
N THR A 217 -26.93 45.49 -39.78
CA THR A 217 -27.04 44.63 -41.00
C THR A 217 -25.56 44.51 -41.50
N THR A 218 -24.97 43.45 -42.08
CA THR A 218 -25.26 42.78 -43.36
C THR A 218 -24.24 41.65 -43.55
N THR A 219 -24.69 40.52 -44.09
CA THR A 219 -23.90 39.33 -44.42
C THR A 219 -23.03 39.58 -45.66
N THR A 220 -21.75 39.19 -45.62
CA THR A 220 -21.00 38.86 -46.84
C THR A 220 -20.05 37.69 -46.55
N THR A 221 -20.30 36.62 -47.28
CA THR A 221 -19.59 35.33 -47.24
C THR A 221 -18.16 35.50 -47.76
N ALA A 222 -17.17 35.12 -46.96
CA ALA A 222 -15.80 34.88 -47.41
C ALA A 222 -15.35 33.49 -46.91
N VAL A 223 -14.95 32.66 -47.87
CA VAL A 223 -14.47 31.28 -47.68
C VAL A 223 -13.15 31.29 -46.89
N PRO A 224 -13.01 30.52 -45.79
CA PRO A 224 -11.71 30.25 -45.21
C PRO A 224 -11.05 29.07 -45.91
N MET A 225 -9.85 29.30 -46.44
CA MET A 225 -8.93 28.26 -46.90
C MET A 225 -8.64 27.26 -45.78
N THR A 226 -8.75 25.99 -46.13
CA THR A 226 -8.39 24.81 -45.36
C THR A 226 -6.88 24.80 -45.08
N THR A 227 -6.48 25.00 -43.83
CA THR A 227 -5.19 24.51 -43.33
C THR A 227 -5.41 23.16 -42.66
N THR A 228 -4.85 22.12 -43.26
CA THR A 228 -4.84 20.75 -42.76
C THR A 228 -4.28 20.68 -41.33
N PRO A 229 -4.96 20.07 -40.34
CA PRO A 229 -4.36 19.80 -39.05
C PRO A 229 -3.34 18.67 -39.19
N SER A 230 -2.12 18.90 -38.68
CA SER A 230 -1.13 17.84 -38.47
C SER A 230 -1.70 16.84 -37.46
N PRO A 231 -1.56 15.50 -37.66
CA PRO A 231 -2.15 14.52 -36.75
C PRO A 231 -1.45 14.61 -35.39
N THR A 232 -2.15 15.14 -34.39
CA THR A 232 -1.77 15.08 -32.99
C THR A 232 -1.73 13.62 -32.53
N THR A 233 -0.56 13.16 -32.11
CA THR A 233 -0.39 11.88 -31.40
C THR A 233 -1.30 11.87 -30.17
N PRO A 234 -2.04 10.79 -29.88
CA PRO A 234 -2.68 10.61 -28.58
C PRO A 234 -1.62 10.64 -27.47
N SER A 235 -1.90 11.27 -26.32
CA SER A 235 -0.98 11.45 -25.18
C SER A 235 -0.50 10.14 -24.52
N VAL A 236 -0.91 8.98 -25.04
CA VAL A 236 -0.72 7.65 -24.46
C VAL A 236 0.17 6.73 -25.30
N CYS A 237 0.60 7.17 -26.48
CA CYS A 237 1.63 6.49 -27.26
C CYS A 237 2.83 7.39 -27.47
N SER A 238 3.99 6.76 -27.57
CA SER A 238 5.18 7.38 -28.12
C SER A 238 4.91 7.96 -29.52
N ARG A 239 5.81 8.84 -29.98
CA ARG A 239 5.70 9.45 -31.30
C ARG A 239 5.50 8.38 -32.39
N LEU A 240 4.50 8.56 -33.25
CA LEU A 240 4.26 7.69 -34.39
C LEU A 240 5.49 7.64 -35.30
N VAL A 241 5.98 6.43 -35.56
CA VAL A 241 7.10 6.13 -36.46
C VAL A 241 6.52 5.68 -37.79
N GLN A 242 6.90 6.37 -38.86
CA GLN A 242 6.43 6.10 -40.22
C GLN A 242 7.37 5.13 -40.93
N ASN A 243 6.79 4.28 -41.78
CA ASN A 243 7.44 3.27 -42.61
C ASN A 243 8.26 2.22 -41.85
N VAL A 244 7.87 1.91 -40.62
CA VAL A 244 8.58 0.93 -39.78
C VAL A 244 7.59 -0.12 -39.27
N ASN A 245 7.87 -1.37 -39.64
CA ASN A 245 7.23 -2.56 -39.11
C ASN A 245 8.17 -3.23 -38.08
N TYR A 246 7.58 -3.99 -37.17
CA TYR A 246 8.30 -4.83 -36.22
C TYR A 246 7.81 -6.27 -36.37
N ASP A 247 8.72 -7.20 -36.62
CA ASP A 247 8.38 -8.59 -36.91
C ASP A 247 8.34 -9.46 -35.65
N GLY A 248 7.32 -10.33 -35.53
CA GLY A 248 7.12 -11.23 -34.38
C GLY A 248 6.44 -10.58 -33.17
N PHE A 249 6.20 -11.34 -32.10
CA PHE A 249 5.52 -10.88 -30.87
C PHE A 249 4.10 -10.32 -31.08
N ASP A 250 3.38 -10.76 -32.11
CA ASP A 250 1.98 -10.38 -32.34
C ASP A 250 1.07 -11.02 -31.28
N LEU A 251 0.31 -10.18 -30.57
CA LEU A 251 -0.75 -10.59 -29.65
C LEU A 251 -2.06 -10.82 -30.39
N SER A 252 -2.42 -9.89 -31.29
CA SER A 252 -3.63 -9.97 -32.08
C SER A 252 -3.55 -9.07 -33.31
N GLN A 253 -4.41 -9.34 -34.29
CA GLN A 253 -4.57 -8.49 -35.48
C GLN A 253 -6.01 -8.05 -35.58
N VAL A 254 -6.23 -6.73 -35.52
CA VAL A 254 -7.54 -6.10 -35.57
C VAL A 254 -7.72 -5.46 -36.96
N PRO A 255 -8.61 -5.98 -37.82
CA PRO A 255 -8.88 -5.39 -39.12
C PRO A 255 -9.78 -4.15 -39.01
N ASN A 256 -9.88 -3.38 -40.10
CA ASN A 256 -10.77 -2.22 -40.25
C ASN A 256 -10.51 -1.07 -39.25
N VAL A 257 -9.28 -0.91 -38.78
CA VAL A 257 -8.87 0.18 -37.89
C VAL A 257 -8.54 1.40 -38.75
N ALA A 258 -9.36 2.45 -38.66
CA ALA A 258 -9.29 3.59 -39.58
C ALA A 258 -7.98 4.39 -39.52
N THR A 259 -7.31 4.44 -38.37
CA THR A 259 -6.08 5.22 -38.19
C THR A 259 -5.08 4.55 -37.27
N ALA A 260 -3.79 4.89 -37.40
CA ALA A 260 -2.76 4.50 -36.45
C ALA A 260 -3.04 5.03 -35.02
N GLY A 261 -3.72 6.17 -34.88
CA GLY A 261 -4.17 6.68 -33.58
C GLY A 261 -5.24 5.79 -32.92
N ALA A 262 -6.19 5.26 -33.69
CA ALA A 262 -7.14 4.27 -33.18
C ALA A 262 -6.44 2.95 -32.81
N CYS A 263 -5.39 2.59 -33.55
CA CYS A 263 -4.55 1.43 -33.24
C CYS A 263 -3.76 1.60 -31.93
N CYS A 264 -3.30 2.83 -31.64
CA CYS A 264 -2.72 3.20 -30.34
C CYS A 264 -3.71 2.95 -29.19
N THR A 265 -4.95 3.44 -29.30
CA THR A 265 -5.99 3.24 -28.28
C THR A 265 -6.33 1.77 -28.09
N LEU A 266 -6.40 0.99 -29.17
CA LEU A 266 -6.62 -0.45 -29.11
C LEU A 266 -5.48 -1.17 -28.39
N CYS A 267 -4.23 -0.82 -28.69
CA CYS A 267 -3.08 -1.41 -27.99
C CYS A 267 -3.07 -1.02 -26.50
N GLN A 268 -3.36 0.24 -26.16
CA GLN A 268 -3.50 0.67 -24.76
C GLN A 268 -4.58 -0.10 -24.00
N ALA A 269 -5.70 -0.41 -24.64
CA ALA A 269 -6.79 -1.18 -24.03
C ALA A 269 -6.52 -2.69 -24.01
N THR A 270 -5.42 -3.17 -24.60
CA THR A 270 -5.11 -4.59 -24.73
C THR A 270 -4.03 -4.99 -23.73
N PRO A 271 -4.34 -5.86 -22.74
CA PRO A 271 -3.35 -6.36 -21.79
C PRO A 271 -2.11 -6.93 -22.48
N LYS A 272 -0.93 -6.62 -21.92
CA LYS A 272 0.39 -7.04 -22.44
C LYS A 272 0.79 -6.37 -23.78
N CYS A 273 -0.01 -5.46 -24.39
CA CYS A 273 0.33 -4.82 -25.67
C CYS A 273 1.32 -3.66 -25.51
N PHE A 274 2.60 -3.95 -25.69
CA PHE A 274 3.68 -2.97 -25.58
C PHE A 274 3.74 -1.99 -26.76
N LEU A 275 3.45 -2.43 -27.99
CA LEU A 275 3.48 -1.58 -29.17
C LEU A 275 2.52 -2.08 -30.24
N PHE A 276 2.21 -1.24 -31.22
CA PHE A 276 1.43 -1.65 -32.39
C PHE A 276 2.14 -1.37 -33.71
N VAL A 277 1.72 -2.09 -34.75
CA VAL A 277 1.98 -1.76 -36.15
C VAL A 277 0.65 -1.65 -36.89
N TRP A 278 0.35 -0.48 -37.41
CA TRP A 278 -0.79 -0.20 -38.25
C TRP A 278 -0.36 -0.17 -39.72
N LEU A 279 -0.98 -0.99 -40.57
CA LEU A 279 -0.70 -1.04 -42.01
C LEU A 279 -1.98 -1.43 -42.75
N ASP A 280 -2.34 -0.67 -43.78
CA ASP A 280 -3.49 -0.93 -44.66
C ASP A 280 -4.81 -1.21 -43.91
N GLY A 281 -5.07 -0.43 -42.85
CA GLY A 281 -6.28 -0.58 -42.04
C GLY A 281 -6.25 -1.77 -41.07
N VAL A 282 -5.13 -2.50 -40.97
CA VAL A 282 -4.93 -3.59 -40.01
C VAL A 282 -4.03 -3.12 -38.88
N CYS A 283 -4.50 -3.26 -37.65
CA CYS A 283 -3.78 -2.95 -36.42
C CYS A 283 -3.22 -4.25 -35.82
N ARG A 284 -1.91 -4.43 -35.90
CA ARG A 284 -1.21 -5.55 -35.27
C ARG A 284 -0.73 -5.12 -33.88
N LEU A 285 -1.32 -5.72 -32.86
CA LEU A 285 -1.01 -5.48 -31.45
C LEU A 285 0.13 -6.40 -31.05
N LYS A 286 1.15 -5.88 -30.35
CA LYS A 286 2.39 -6.63 -30.12
C LYS A 286 2.84 -6.55 -28.67
N SER A 287 3.29 -7.67 -28.11
CA SER A 287 3.72 -7.78 -26.71
C SER A 287 5.13 -7.28 -26.45
N ALA A 288 5.95 -7.14 -27.48
CA ALA A 288 7.31 -6.64 -27.40
C ALA A 288 7.76 -6.04 -28.74
N ARG A 289 8.91 -5.37 -28.74
CA ARG A 289 9.54 -4.85 -29.96
C ARG A 289 10.33 -5.94 -30.65
N GLY A 290 9.79 -6.40 -31.78
CA GLY A 290 10.46 -7.30 -32.70
C GLY A 290 11.60 -6.66 -33.48
N MET A 291 12.19 -7.42 -34.41
CA MET A 291 13.20 -6.87 -35.33
C MET A 291 12.54 -5.83 -36.23
N SER A 292 13.16 -4.65 -36.36
CA SER A 292 12.62 -3.58 -37.19
C SER A 292 12.88 -3.83 -38.67
N SER A 293 11.86 -3.70 -39.50
CA SER A 293 11.96 -3.70 -40.95
C SER A 293 11.37 -2.42 -41.53
N LEU A 294 11.99 -1.89 -42.59
CA LEU A 294 11.46 -0.77 -43.34
C LEU A 294 10.33 -1.28 -44.23
N GLN A 295 9.11 -0.80 -43.98
CA GLN A 295 7.93 -1.18 -44.75
C GLN A 295 7.09 0.04 -45.04
N ALA A 296 6.99 0.42 -46.31
CA ALA A 296 6.25 1.59 -46.75
C ALA A 296 4.77 1.49 -46.32
N GLY A 297 4.23 2.57 -45.75
CA GLY A 297 2.84 2.64 -45.26
C GLY A 297 2.62 2.07 -43.85
N ALA A 298 3.61 1.39 -43.26
CA ALA A 298 3.50 0.91 -41.88
C ALA A 298 3.69 2.07 -40.90
N VAL A 299 2.83 2.19 -39.91
CA VAL A 299 2.91 3.17 -38.83
C VAL A 299 2.97 2.44 -37.50
N SER A 300 4.00 2.68 -36.70
CA SER A 300 4.19 2.01 -35.41
C SER A 300 4.43 2.98 -34.27
N ALA A 301 4.02 2.60 -33.07
CA ALA A 301 4.39 3.29 -31.85
C ALA A 301 4.31 2.34 -30.65
N THR A 302 5.18 2.58 -29.67
CA THR A 302 5.10 1.99 -28.33
C THR A 302 4.00 2.68 -27.55
N VAL A 303 3.17 1.89 -26.87
CA VAL A 303 2.19 2.41 -25.91
C VAL A 303 2.90 2.74 -24.61
N LEU A 304 2.64 3.93 -24.10
CA LEU A 304 3.08 4.32 -22.76
C LEU A 304 2.07 3.72 -21.78
N HIS A 305 2.34 2.50 -21.29
CA HIS A 305 1.66 2.05 -20.08
C HIS A 305 2.14 2.94 -18.92
N PRO A 306 1.25 3.35 -18.00
CA PRO A 306 1.72 3.93 -16.76
C PRO A 306 2.62 2.89 -16.09
N LEU A 307 3.90 3.23 -15.91
CA LEU A 307 4.78 2.49 -15.04
C LEU A 307 4.21 2.65 -13.64
N CYS A 308 3.44 1.66 -13.19
CA CYS A 308 2.89 1.69 -11.85
C CYS A 308 4.05 1.59 -10.85
N PRO A 309 3.99 2.35 -9.76
CA PRO A 309 4.87 2.08 -8.63
C PRO A 309 4.63 0.65 -8.10
N PRO A 310 5.57 0.11 -7.30
CA PRO A 310 5.30 -1.07 -6.50
C PRO A 310 3.95 -0.95 -5.79
N ARG A 311 3.18 -2.04 -5.74
CA ARG A 311 1.86 -2.03 -5.11
C ARG A 311 2.03 -1.85 -3.61
N VAL A 312 1.48 -0.77 -3.06
CA VAL A 312 1.46 -0.50 -1.63
C VAL A 312 0.02 -0.24 -1.20
N ARG A 313 -0.59 -1.18 -0.48
CA ARG A 313 -1.92 -1.01 0.13
C ARG A 313 -1.81 -0.07 1.33
N GLN A 314 -2.57 1.02 1.31
CA GLN A 314 -2.54 2.06 2.35
C GLN A 314 -3.81 2.03 3.20
N SER A 315 -3.72 2.54 4.43
CA SER A 315 -4.92 2.85 5.21
C SER A 315 -5.74 3.89 4.44
N TRP A 316 -7.06 3.74 4.43
CA TRP A 316 -7.96 4.73 3.84
C TRP A 316 -7.62 6.16 4.28
N ASP A 317 -7.39 6.33 5.59
CA ASP A 317 -7.11 7.63 6.21
C ASP A 317 -5.73 8.22 5.84
N ALA A 318 -4.86 7.41 5.21
CA ALA A 318 -3.54 7.80 4.75
C ALA A 318 -3.45 8.01 3.23
N MET A 319 -4.50 7.66 2.49
CA MET A 319 -4.58 7.88 1.03
C MET A 319 -4.75 9.36 0.69
N THR A 320 -4.37 9.73 -0.51
CA THR A 320 -4.75 11.03 -1.06
C THR A 320 -6.24 11.06 -1.39
N THR A 321 -6.84 12.24 -1.42
CA THR A 321 -8.25 12.40 -1.84
C THR A 321 -8.46 11.92 -3.29
N ASP A 322 -7.46 12.07 -4.16
CA ASP A 322 -7.52 11.59 -5.54
C ASP A 322 -7.58 10.06 -5.59
N ASP A 323 -6.72 9.37 -4.83
CA ASP A 323 -6.73 7.91 -4.76
C ASP A 323 -8.02 7.36 -4.15
N GLN A 324 -8.55 8.01 -3.10
CA GLN A 324 -9.85 7.66 -2.51
C GLN A 324 -10.96 7.81 -3.55
N THR A 325 -10.98 8.93 -4.28
CA THR A 325 -11.98 9.20 -5.33
C THR A 325 -11.87 8.16 -6.45
N LEU A 326 -10.65 7.85 -6.91
CA LEU A 326 -10.38 6.86 -7.93
C LEU A 326 -10.87 5.47 -7.51
N PHE A 327 -10.67 5.09 -6.25
CA PHE A 327 -11.20 3.84 -5.71
C PHE A 327 -12.72 3.80 -5.74
N VAL A 328 -13.41 4.85 -5.27
CA VAL A 328 -14.89 4.92 -5.31
C VAL A 328 -15.41 4.85 -6.75
N GLN A 329 -14.74 5.51 -7.70
CA GLN A 329 -15.08 5.44 -9.13
C GLN A 329 -14.89 4.03 -9.70
N ALA A 330 -13.81 3.34 -9.33
CA ALA A 330 -13.56 1.97 -9.75
C ALA A 330 -14.66 1.01 -9.26
N ILE A 331 -15.10 1.17 -8.00
CA ILE A 331 -16.21 0.39 -7.44
C ILE A 331 -17.51 0.64 -8.21
N ALA A 332 -17.86 1.91 -8.45
CA ALA A 332 -19.06 2.25 -9.23
C ALA A 332 -19.03 1.64 -10.63
N LEU A 333 -17.89 1.74 -11.33
CA LEU A 333 -17.72 1.17 -12.66
C LEU A 333 -17.73 -0.36 -12.67
N ALA A 334 -17.18 -1.01 -11.64
CA ALA A 334 -17.27 -2.45 -11.46
C ALA A 334 -18.71 -2.92 -11.26
N MET A 335 -19.52 -2.15 -10.50
CA MET A 335 -20.95 -2.40 -10.34
C MET A 335 -21.70 -2.24 -11.67
N ASP A 336 -21.45 -1.15 -12.40
CA ASP A 336 -22.08 -0.89 -13.71
C ASP A 336 -21.77 -1.98 -14.75
N LYS A 337 -20.56 -2.56 -14.70
CA LYS A 337 -20.13 -3.64 -15.60
C LYS A 337 -20.60 -5.03 -15.15
N GLY A 338 -21.20 -5.17 -13.98
CA GLY A 338 -21.61 -6.45 -13.40
C GLY A 338 -20.49 -7.24 -12.73
N PHE A 339 -19.22 -6.86 -12.91
CA PHE A 339 -18.08 -7.56 -12.29
C PHE A 339 -18.14 -7.54 -10.77
N PHE A 340 -18.65 -6.47 -10.16
CA PHE A 340 -18.81 -6.44 -8.70
C PHE A 340 -19.77 -7.54 -8.21
N ALA A 341 -20.87 -7.77 -8.93
CA ALA A 341 -21.84 -8.82 -8.61
C ALA A 341 -21.24 -10.22 -8.77
N ASP A 342 -20.38 -10.45 -9.78
CA ASP A 342 -19.69 -11.73 -9.97
C ASP A 342 -18.85 -12.11 -8.74
N PHE A 343 -18.19 -11.14 -8.10
CA PHE A 343 -17.43 -11.37 -6.85
C PHE A 343 -18.32 -11.66 -5.64
N VAL A 344 -19.54 -11.09 -5.59
CA VAL A 344 -20.54 -11.49 -4.59
C VAL A 344 -20.93 -12.96 -4.79
N TYR A 345 -21.15 -13.39 -6.03
CA TYR A 345 -21.50 -14.78 -6.33
C TYR A 345 -20.36 -15.77 -6.08
N ILE A 346 -19.09 -15.37 -6.25
CA ILE A 346 -17.95 -16.23 -5.86
C ILE A 346 -18.02 -16.57 -4.37
N HIS A 347 -18.27 -15.57 -3.53
CA HIS A 347 -18.34 -15.74 -2.09
C HIS A 347 -19.64 -16.41 -1.63
N ALA A 348 -20.73 -16.25 -2.39
CA ALA A 348 -22.01 -16.87 -2.13
C ALA A 348 -22.07 -18.35 -2.54
N ASP A 349 -21.18 -18.82 -3.44
CA ASP A 349 -21.09 -20.25 -3.77
C ASP A 349 -20.79 -21.06 -2.51
N HIS A 350 -21.67 -22.01 -2.18
CA HIS A 350 -21.60 -22.72 -0.89
C HIS A 350 -20.28 -23.45 -0.69
N MET A 351 -19.75 -24.14 -1.72
CA MET A 351 -18.49 -24.88 -1.56
C MET A 351 -17.33 -23.93 -1.35
N SER A 352 -17.30 -22.83 -2.09
CA SER A 352 -16.27 -21.78 -1.94
C SER A 352 -16.36 -21.15 -0.55
N ASN A 353 -17.57 -20.80 -0.07
CA ASN A 353 -17.80 -20.20 1.24
C ASN A 353 -17.42 -21.13 2.40
N TYR A 354 -17.77 -22.41 2.32
CA TYR A 354 -17.46 -23.43 3.32
C TYR A 354 -15.98 -23.78 3.40
N GLU A 355 -15.24 -23.59 2.30
CA GLU A 355 -13.78 -23.61 2.35
C GLU A 355 -13.24 -22.31 2.96
N ALA A 356 -13.79 -21.16 2.57
CA ALA A 356 -13.33 -19.85 2.98
C ALA A 356 -13.49 -19.54 4.48
N HIS A 357 -14.44 -20.16 5.19
CA HIS A 357 -14.78 -19.80 6.57
C HIS A 357 -14.82 -20.99 7.52
N ASN A 358 -14.45 -20.75 8.78
CA ASN A 358 -14.34 -21.71 9.85
C ASN A 358 -13.37 -22.87 9.49
N THR A 359 -12.32 -22.55 8.74
CA THR A 359 -11.30 -23.50 8.29
C THR A 359 -9.89 -22.95 8.50
N CYS A 360 -8.89 -23.81 8.32
CA CYS A 360 -7.47 -23.44 8.34
C CYS A 360 -7.03 -22.56 7.15
N VAL A 361 -7.87 -22.42 6.13
CA VAL A 361 -7.51 -21.74 4.88
C VAL A 361 -8.12 -20.36 4.73
N PHE A 362 -8.89 -19.91 5.73
CA PHE A 362 -9.59 -18.61 5.77
C PHE A 362 -8.73 -17.44 5.28
N LEU A 363 -7.56 -17.21 5.88
CA LEU A 363 -6.69 -16.08 5.52
C LEU A 363 -6.18 -16.15 4.08
N PHE A 364 -5.84 -17.35 3.60
CA PHE A 364 -5.27 -17.55 2.27
C PHE A 364 -6.33 -17.47 1.17
N TRP A 365 -7.52 -18.03 1.43
CA TRP A 365 -8.64 -17.97 0.51
C TRP A 365 -9.05 -16.50 0.25
N HIS A 366 -9.20 -15.72 1.33
CA HIS A 366 -9.54 -14.31 1.23
C HIS A 366 -8.42 -13.48 0.58
N ARG A 367 -7.14 -13.81 0.81
CA ARG A 367 -6.02 -13.16 0.08
C ARG A 367 -6.14 -13.35 -1.43
N LYS A 368 -6.39 -14.58 -1.91
CA LYS A 368 -6.60 -14.85 -3.34
C LYS A 368 -7.82 -14.10 -3.87
N PHE A 369 -8.91 -14.05 -3.10
CA PHE A 369 -10.13 -13.33 -3.45
C PHE A 369 -9.86 -11.82 -3.65
N LEU A 370 -9.14 -11.19 -2.70
CA LEU A 370 -8.75 -9.78 -2.78
C LEU A 370 -7.81 -9.50 -3.97
N LEU A 371 -6.86 -10.39 -4.26
CA LEU A 371 -5.96 -10.26 -5.41
C LEU A 371 -6.72 -10.30 -6.75
N GLY A 372 -7.69 -11.20 -6.88
CA GLY A 372 -8.58 -11.24 -8.03
C GLY A 372 -9.41 -9.96 -8.16
N PHE A 373 -9.97 -9.49 -7.05
CA PHE A 373 -10.79 -8.28 -7.04
C PHE A 373 -9.97 -7.03 -7.41
N GLU A 374 -8.78 -6.89 -6.84
CA GLU A 374 -7.84 -5.82 -7.20
C GLU A 374 -7.45 -5.87 -8.67
N THR A 375 -7.18 -7.08 -9.20
CA THR A 375 -6.86 -7.28 -10.62
C THR A 375 -8.03 -6.88 -11.52
N MET A 376 -9.26 -7.20 -11.13
CA MET A 376 -10.47 -6.75 -11.81
C MET A 376 -10.57 -5.23 -11.82
N LEU A 377 -10.43 -4.57 -10.66
CA LEU A 377 -10.49 -3.10 -10.59
C LEU A 377 -9.41 -2.44 -11.47
N ARG A 378 -8.18 -2.97 -11.45
CA ARG A 378 -7.06 -2.47 -12.27
C ARG A 378 -7.28 -2.66 -13.77
N SER A 379 -8.15 -3.60 -14.16
CA SER A 379 -8.48 -3.88 -15.56
C SER A 379 -9.57 -2.98 -16.15
N LEU A 380 -10.26 -2.20 -15.30
CA LEU A 380 -11.43 -1.40 -15.72
C LEU A 380 -11.08 -0.25 -16.68
N GLY A 381 -9.82 0.19 -16.68
CA GLY A 381 -9.34 1.29 -17.50
C GLY A 381 -7.89 1.68 -17.15
N PRO A 382 -7.19 2.38 -18.05
CA PRO A 382 -5.81 2.83 -17.84
C PRO A 382 -5.60 3.68 -16.57
N GLU A 383 -6.60 4.45 -16.18
CA GLU A 383 -6.61 5.28 -14.95
C GLU A 383 -6.59 4.43 -13.68
N PHE A 384 -7.16 3.22 -13.71
CA PHE A 384 -7.19 2.29 -12.58
C PHE A 384 -5.99 1.33 -12.57
N ALA A 385 -5.15 1.35 -13.62
CA ALA A 385 -4.10 0.34 -13.83
C ALA A 385 -3.11 0.22 -12.67
N CYS A 386 -2.97 1.27 -11.84
CA CYS A 386 -2.10 1.32 -10.67
C CYS A 386 -2.83 1.26 -9.32
N LEU A 387 -4.16 1.13 -9.33
CA LEU A 387 -4.99 1.07 -8.12
C LEU A 387 -4.58 -0.09 -7.22
N THR A 388 -4.55 0.16 -5.93
CA THR A 388 -4.36 -0.85 -4.87
C THR A 388 -5.55 -0.82 -3.92
N LEU A 389 -5.90 -1.96 -3.32
CA LEU A 389 -6.97 -1.97 -2.30
C LEU A 389 -6.54 -1.19 -1.04
N PRO A 390 -7.39 -0.31 -0.51
CA PRO A 390 -7.17 0.31 0.78
C PRO A 390 -7.65 -0.58 1.93
N TYR A 391 -7.13 -0.34 3.13
CA TYR A 391 -7.58 -1.02 4.35
C TYR A 391 -8.20 -0.04 5.35
N MET A 392 -9.09 -0.56 6.21
CA MET A 392 -9.68 0.21 7.31
C MET A 392 -8.88 -0.03 8.59
N ASP A 393 -8.14 0.98 9.06
CA ASP A 393 -7.36 0.90 10.30
C ASP A 393 -8.25 1.11 11.53
N TYR A 394 -9.16 0.16 11.77
CA TYR A 394 -10.09 0.25 12.90
C TYR A 394 -9.38 0.18 14.27
N VAL A 395 -8.12 -0.24 14.32
CA VAL A 395 -7.30 -0.23 15.54
C VAL A 395 -6.92 1.20 15.90
N GLN A 396 -6.45 1.98 14.92
CA GLN A 396 -6.20 3.40 15.11
C GLN A 396 -7.48 4.19 15.38
N GLN A 397 -8.59 3.84 14.71
CA GLN A 397 -9.89 4.48 14.90
C GLN A 397 -10.45 4.18 16.30
N TYR A 398 -10.30 2.95 16.81
CA TYR A 398 -10.69 2.61 18.17
C TYR A 398 -9.90 3.40 19.21
N ALA A 399 -8.58 3.56 19.03
CA ALA A 399 -7.79 4.41 19.93
C ALA A 399 -8.26 5.88 19.93
N ALA A 400 -8.73 6.40 18.79
CA ALA A 400 -9.34 7.73 18.71
C ALA A 400 -10.71 7.79 19.43
N PHE A 401 -11.53 6.74 19.28
CA PHE A 401 -12.81 6.57 19.96
C PHE A 401 -12.66 6.55 21.49
N GLN A 402 -11.67 5.82 22.03
CA GLN A 402 -11.36 5.80 23.47
C GLN A 402 -10.96 7.17 24.04
N ARG A 403 -10.57 8.09 23.16
CA ARG A 403 -10.20 9.48 23.49
C ARG A 403 -11.35 10.46 23.25
N GLY A 404 -12.56 9.98 22.95
CA GLY A 404 -13.74 10.80 22.67
C GLY A 404 -13.63 11.65 21.41
N LYS A 405 -12.74 11.31 20.47
CA LYS A 405 -12.57 12.06 19.21
C LYS A 405 -13.69 11.79 18.19
N CYS A 406 -14.42 10.71 18.39
CA CYS A 406 -15.54 10.26 17.60
C CYS A 406 -16.39 9.33 18.49
N THR A 407 -17.64 9.06 18.09
CA THR A 407 -18.61 8.34 18.95
C THR A 407 -19.28 7.16 18.26
N SER A 408 -19.10 7.02 16.95
CA SER A 408 -19.73 5.97 16.14
C SER A 408 -18.82 5.56 14.99
N ILE A 409 -19.06 4.39 14.40
CA ILE A 409 -18.25 3.91 13.28
C ILE A 409 -18.29 4.90 12.11
N ALA A 410 -19.43 5.56 11.88
CA ALA A 410 -19.56 6.58 10.85
C ALA A 410 -18.74 7.86 11.09
N THR A 411 -18.43 8.18 12.35
CA THR A 411 -17.64 9.37 12.72
C THR A 411 -16.16 9.05 12.95
N CYS A 412 -15.84 7.79 13.24
CA CYS A 412 -14.47 7.35 13.46
C CYS A 412 -13.77 6.90 12.16
N ALA A 413 -14.50 6.36 11.18
CA ALA A 413 -13.92 5.80 9.97
C ALA A 413 -14.39 6.59 8.73
N ALA A 414 -13.55 7.45 8.17
CA ALA A 414 -13.95 8.29 7.02
C ALA A 414 -14.40 7.48 5.79
N ALA A 415 -13.87 6.26 5.64
CA ALA A 415 -14.24 5.33 4.57
C ALA A 415 -15.74 5.01 4.54
N THR A 416 -16.40 4.95 5.70
CA THR A 416 -17.83 4.61 5.76
C THR A 416 -18.68 5.66 5.03
N GLN A 417 -18.33 6.93 5.16
CA GLN A 417 -19.01 8.03 4.46
C GLN A 417 -18.68 8.05 2.98
N ALA A 418 -17.43 7.81 2.61
CA ALA A 418 -17.01 7.77 1.21
C ALA A 418 -17.65 6.63 0.41
N LEU A 419 -18.01 5.52 1.08
CA LEU A 419 -18.66 4.36 0.49
C LEU A 419 -20.17 4.37 0.71
N GLY A 420 -20.79 5.54 0.51
CA GLY A 420 -22.24 5.78 0.54
C GLY A 420 -22.80 6.23 1.90
N GLY A 421 -22.06 6.09 3.00
CA GLY A 421 -22.46 6.62 4.30
C GLY A 421 -23.82 6.13 4.79
N ASN A 422 -24.47 6.99 5.58
CA ASN A 422 -25.84 6.83 6.10
C ASN A 422 -26.82 7.81 5.44
N ALA A 423 -26.52 8.25 4.21
CA ALA A 423 -27.33 9.25 3.51
C ALA A 423 -28.82 8.84 3.49
N PRO A 424 -29.76 9.80 3.53
CA PRO A 424 -31.18 9.48 3.63
C PRO A 424 -31.62 8.64 2.42
N GLY A 425 -31.81 7.35 2.65
CA GLY A 425 -32.41 6.45 1.68
C GLY A 425 -33.92 6.61 1.63
N SER A 426 -34.54 5.98 0.64
CA SER A 426 -36.00 5.82 0.60
C SER A 426 -36.44 4.83 1.68
N SER A 427 -37.42 5.20 2.52
CA SER A 427 -37.95 4.34 3.58
C SER A 427 -38.50 3.01 3.04
N SER A 428 -37.95 1.92 3.55
CA SER A 428 -38.46 0.55 3.71
C SER A 428 -39.55 0.07 2.72
N SER A 429 -39.11 -0.56 1.62
CA SER A 429 -39.74 -1.78 1.12
C SER A 429 -38.87 -2.98 1.48
N THR A 430 -39.47 -4.16 1.67
CA THR A 430 -38.72 -5.41 1.77
C THR A 430 -38.01 -5.64 0.43
N LEU A 431 -36.69 -5.50 0.41
CA LEU A 431 -35.86 -5.72 -0.77
C LEU A 431 -35.10 -7.03 -0.66
N SER A 432 -34.94 -7.70 -1.80
CA SER A 432 -34.15 -8.91 -1.91
C SER A 432 -32.98 -8.68 -2.86
N PHE A 433 -31.80 -9.10 -2.43
CA PHE A 433 -30.56 -9.04 -3.19
C PHE A 433 -29.81 -10.35 -3.02
N PHE A 434 -29.31 -10.91 -4.12
CA PHE A 434 -28.48 -12.12 -4.15
C PHE A 434 -29.11 -13.30 -3.37
N GLY A 435 -30.43 -13.44 -3.45
CA GLY A 435 -31.19 -14.49 -2.76
C GLY A 435 -31.55 -14.22 -1.30
N TYR A 436 -31.16 -13.07 -0.73
CA TYR A 436 -31.45 -12.71 0.67
C TYR A 436 -32.34 -11.50 0.77
N THR A 437 -33.17 -11.46 1.82
CA THR A 437 -34.17 -10.42 2.05
C THR A 437 -33.79 -9.57 3.25
N TYR A 438 -33.87 -8.25 3.11
CA TYR A 438 -33.47 -7.28 4.13
C TYR A 438 -34.67 -6.45 4.61
N PRO A 439 -35.49 -6.97 5.54
CA PRO A 439 -36.61 -6.22 6.08
C PRO A 439 -36.11 -5.02 6.88
N GLN A 440 -36.82 -3.90 6.83
CA GLN A 440 -36.60 -2.75 7.73
C GLN A 440 -35.21 -2.11 7.64
N THR A 441 -34.47 -2.32 6.54
CA THR A 441 -33.20 -1.62 6.27
C THR A 441 -33.43 -0.42 5.36
N THR A 442 -32.61 0.61 5.52
CA THR A 442 -32.63 1.77 4.62
C THR A 442 -31.83 1.43 3.37
N CYS A 443 -32.45 1.56 2.19
CA CYS A 443 -31.72 1.38 0.95
C CYS A 443 -30.96 2.67 0.59
N ILE A 444 -29.64 2.64 0.75
CA ILE A 444 -28.75 3.77 0.56
C ILE A 444 -28.46 3.95 -0.93
N THR A 445 -28.78 5.14 -1.44
CA THR A 445 -28.64 5.53 -2.86
C THR A 445 -27.50 6.53 -3.08
N ALA A 446 -26.67 6.79 -2.07
CA ALA A 446 -25.48 7.60 -2.26
C ALA A 446 -24.40 6.81 -3.01
N PRO A 447 -23.59 7.47 -3.87
CA PRO A 447 -22.48 6.82 -4.54
C PRO A 447 -21.47 6.18 -3.58
N PRO A 448 -20.86 5.04 -3.95
CA PRO A 448 -21.03 4.32 -5.22
C PRO A 448 -22.25 3.37 -5.26
N LEU A 449 -23.06 3.32 -4.19
CA LEU A 449 -24.09 2.28 -3.99
C LEU A 449 -25.29 2.41 -4.93
N ASN A 450 -25.49 3.60 -5.53
CA ASN A 450 -26.47 3.79 -6.60
C ASN A 450 -26.16 3.02 -7.90
N HIS A 451 -25.00 2.39 -8.00
CA HIS A 451 -24.62 1.55 -9.13
C HIS A 451 -24.91 0.06 -8.87
N LEU A 452 -25.22 -0.34 -7.63
CA LEU A 452 -25.41 -1.75 -7.30
C LEU A 452 -26.66 -2.33 -7.97
N CYS A 453 -26.45 -3.41 -8.73
CA CYS A 453 -27.48 -4.23 -9.33
C CYS A 453 -27.23 -5.71 -8.99
N ASP A 454 -28.28 -6.42 -8.59
CA ASP A 454 -28.29 -7.88 -8.54
C ASP A 454 -28.76 -8.42 -9.91
N PRO A 455 -27.92 -9.14 -10.66
CA PRO A 455 -28.29 -9.69 -11.97
C PRO A 455 -29.46 -10.68 -11.93
N ALA A 456 -29.71 -11.32 -10.79
CA ALA A 456 -30.83 -12.24 -10.61
C ALA A 456 -32.15 -11.53 -10.24
N ALA A 457 -32.11 -10.25 -9.88
CA ALA A 457 -33.29 -9.49 -9.50
C ALA A 457 -34.12 -9.06 -10.73
N PRO A 458 -35.46 -9.00 -10.63
CA PRO A 458 -36.33 -8.58 -11.75
C PRO A 458 -36.08 -7.15 -12.24
N SER A 459 -35.56 -6.29 -11.37
CA SER A 459 -35.17 -4.93 -11.68
C SER A 459 -33.96 -4.53 -10.84
N CYS A 460 -33.11 -3.66 -11.39
CA CYS A 460 -31.97 -3.15 -10.64
C CYS A 460 -32.44 -2.08 -9.64
N ALA A 461 -32.26 -2.35 -8.36
CA ALA A 461 -32.67 -1.48 -7.26
C ALA A 461 -31.81 -0.19 -7.15
N ARG A 462 -30.55 -0.22 -7.60
CA ARG A 462 -29.62 0.93 -7.54
C ARG A 462 -29.48 1.51 -6.13
N CYS A 463 -29.33 0.63 -5.16
CA CYS A 463 -29.11 0.97 -3.78
C CYS A 463 -28.59 -0.25 -3.01
N LEU A 464 -28.07 -0.03 -1.81
CA LEU A 464 -27.65 -1.08 -0.90
C LEU A 464 -28.40 -0.97 0.43
N PRO A 465 -29.02 -2.05 0.94
CA PRO A 465 -29.65 -2.03 2.26
C PRO A 465 -28.59 -1.93 3.36
N ARG A 466 -28.62 -0.90 4.20
CA ARG A 466 -27.62 -0.70 5.26
C ARG A 466 -28.27 -0.28 6.58
N ALA A 467 -27.61 -0.63 7.68
CA ALA A 467 -27.92 -0.08 9.00
C ALA A 467 -27.46 1.39 9.10
N ASP A 468 -28.01 2.14 10.06
CA ASP A 468 -27.56 3.51 10.33
C ASP A 468 -26.28 3.48 11.19
N TRP A 469 -25.13 3.53 10.52
CA TRP A 469 -23.82 3.52 11.15
C TRP A 469 -23.54 4.75 12.01
N SER A 470 -24.37 5.81 11.97
CA SER A 470 -24.21 6.96 12.87
C SER A 470 -24.59 6.64 14.30
N THR A 471 -25.39 5.58 14.50
CA THR A 471 -25.88 5.10 15.78
C THR A 471 -25.09 3.92 16.35
N ILE A 472 -24.13 3.38 15.59
CA ILE A 472 -23.37 2.18 15.97
C ILE A 472 -21.99 2.59 16.48
N SER A 473 -21.69 2.25 17.73
CA SER A 473 -20.36 2.42 18.33
C SER A 473 -19.34 1.43 17.76
N LEU A 474 -18.04 1.75 17.89
CA LEU A 474 -17.01 0.76 17.56
C LEU A 474 -17.00 -0.33 18.65
N PRO A 475 -17.04 -1.62 18.29
CA PRO A 475 -17.06 -2.70 19.27
C PRO A 475 -15.72 -2.84 20.00
N ALA A 476 -15.80 -3.28 21.26
CA ALA A 476 -14.64 -3.42 22.15
C ALA A 476 -13.51 -4.29 21.57
N ASP A 477 -13.82 -5.33 20.79
CA ASP A 477 -12.83 -6.25 20.19
C ASP A 477 -11.86 -5.59 19.19
N LEU A 478 -12.12 -4.35 18.74
CA LEU A 478 -11.21 -3.62 17.84
C LEU A 478 -10.08 -2.91 18.59
N ASN A 479 -10.09 -2.99 19.92
CA ASN A 479 -9.00 -2.46 20.73
C ASN A 479 -7.69 -3.19 20.40
N PHE A 480 -6.60 -2.44 20.49
CA PHE A 480 -5.26 -2.90 20.16
C PHE A 480 -4.83 -4.19 20.88
N GLU A 481 -5.21 -4.36 22.15
CA GLU A 481 -4.80 -5.53 22.93
C GLU A 481 -5.47 -6.81 22.43
N THR A 482 -6.77 -6.76 22.13
CA THR A 482 -7.47 -7.90 21.51
C THR A 482 -6.85 -8.26 20.16
N ILE A 483 -6.55 -7.27 19.32
CA ILE A 483 -5.91 -7.51 18.01
C ILE A 483 -4.54 -8.16 18.18
N ARG A 484 -3.69 -7.62 19.05
CA ARG A 484 -2.35 -8.16 19.34
C ARG A 484 -2.44 -9.61 19.80
N GLN A 485 -3.34 -9.92 20.73
CA GLN A 485 -3.52 -11.29 21.23
C GLN A 485 -4.00 -12.26 20.16
N ASN A 486 -4.91 -11.83 19.29
CA ASN A 486 -5.44 -12.68 18.22
C ASN A 486 -4.39 -12.98 17.15
N VAL A 487 -3.57 -11.98 16.79
CA VAL A 487 -2.43 -12.15 15.88
C VAL A 487 -1.44 -13.18 16.43
N PHE A 488 -1.19 -13.21 17.74
CA PHE A 488 -0.22 -14.12 18.37
C PHE A 488 -0.85 -15.32 19.09
N ALA A 489 -2.07 -15.69 18.73
CA ALA A 489 -2.80 -16.76 19.41
C ALA A 489 -2.16 -18.15 19.24
N GLY A 490 -2.32 -19.00 20.26
CA GLY A 490 -2.06 -20.44 20.20
C GLY A 490 -0.62 -20.84 19.88
N ASN A 491 0.36 -20.24 20.59
CA ASN A 491 1.79 -20.53 20.46
C ASN A 491 2.31 -20.40 19.02
N ASN A 492 1.88 -19.32 18.36
CA ASN A 492 2.35 -18.92 17.04
C ASN A 492 1.99 -19.88 15.91
N SER A 493 1.03 -20.80 16.05
CA SER A 493 0.52 -21.60 14.91
C SER A 493 -0.40 -20.76 14.01
N ILE A 494 -0.27 -20.90 12.68
CA ILE A 494 -1.15 -20.16 11.74
C ILE A 494 -2.60 -20.61 11.86
N LEU A 495 -2.85 -21.87 12.24
CA LEU A 495 -4.20 -22.38 12.47
C LEU A 495 -4.88 -21.63 13.62
N ALA A 496 -4.16 -21.43 14.72
CA ALA A 496 -4.69 -20.75 15.89
C ALA A 496 -4.84 -19.24 15.63
N ALA A 497 -3.86 -18.60 15.01
CA ALA A 497 -3.93 -17.19 14.64
C ALA A 497 -5.06 -16.93 13.63
N SER A 498 -5.19 -17.76 12.59
CA SER A 498 -6.29 -17.68 11.61
C SER A 498 -7.65 -17.77 12.28
N ARG A 499 -7.85 -18.75 13.17
CA ARG A 499 -9.11 -18.90 13.91
C ARG A 499 -9.38 -17.72 14.82
N ALA A 500 -8.37 -17.22 15.53
CA ALA A 500 -8.52 -16.08 16.42
C ALA A 500 -8.91 -14.82 15.63
N ILE A 501 -8.20 -14.52 14.54
CA ILE A 501 -8.48 -13.39 13.64
C ILE A 501 -9.87 -13.49 13.01
N GLU A 502 -10.29 -14.69 12.58
CA GLU A 502 -11.62 -14.94 12.02
C GLU A 502 -12.74 -14.65 13.03
N LEU A 503 -12.58 -15.14 14.27
CA LEU A 503 -13.57 -14.89 15.33
C LEU A 503 -13.56 -13.42 15.78
N SER A 504 -12.38 -12.80 15.82
CA SER A 504 -12.18 -11.43 16.24
C SER A 504 -10.86 -10.89 15.66
N PRO A 505 -10.85 -9.85 14.83
CA PRO A 505 -11.93 -8.86 14.64
C PRO A 505 -12.89 -9.17 13.49
N HIS A 506 -12.67 -10.22 12.68
CA HIS A 506 -13.42 -10.41 11.43
C HIS A 506 -14.94 -10.55 11.65
N ASN A 507 -15.40 -11.57 12.38
CA ASN A 507 -16.83 -11.74 12.65
C ASN A 507 -17.43 -10.55 13.40
N VAL A 508 -16.66 -9.91 14.28
CA VAL A 508 -17.11 -8.74 15.04
C VAL A 508 -17.44 -7.57 14.12
N MET A 509 -16.58 -7.28 13.15
CA MET A 509 -16.81 -6.17 12.22
C MET A 509 -18.01 -6.45 11.30
N HIS A 510 -18.14 -7.68 10.80
CA HIS A 510 -19.31 -8.12 10.03
C HIS A 510 -20.62 -7.92 10.80
N SER A 511 -20.66 -8.38 12.06
CA SER A 511 -21.82 -8.20 12.93
C SER A 511 -22.14 -6.73 13.20
N THR A 512 -21.10 -5.92 13.45
CA THR A 512 -21.23 -4.49 13.77
C THR A 512 -21.79 -3.69 12.60
N LEU A 513 -21.29 -3.94 11.38
CA LEU A 513 -21.74 -3.21 10.19
C LEU A 513 -23.17 -3.60 9.78
N ASN A 514 -23.61 -4.80 10.15
CA ASN A 514 -24.96 -5.33 9.97
C ASN A 514 -25.42 -5.29 8.50
N GLY A 515 -26.72 -5.46 8.23
CA GLY A 515 -27.26 -5.54 6.88
C GLY A 515 -26.58 -6.68 6.10
N PRO A 516 -26.10 -6.42 4.88
CA PRO A 516 -25.34 -7.38 4.08
C PRO A 516 -24.07 -7.88 4.77
N MET A 517 -23.38 -7.04 5.54
CA MET A 517 -22.20 -7.44 6.31
C MET A 517 -22.55 -8.47 7.39
N ASN A 518 -23.82 -8.55 7.83
CA ASN A 518 -24.28 -9.59 8.75
C ASN A 518 -24.49 -10.96 8.08
N ASN A 519 -24.38 -11.04 6.74
CA ASN A 519 -24.66 -12.24 5.97
C ASN A 519 -23.35 -12.88 5.49
N LEU A 520 -23.08 -14.10 5.95
CA LEU A 520 -21.86 -14.84 5.64
C LEU A 520 -21.63 -15.07 4.13
N PHE A 521 -22.68 -15.14 3.32
CA PHE A 521 -22.55 -15.46 1.90
C PHE A 521 -22.43 -14.22 1.02
N VAL A 522 -23.17 -13.16 1.33
CA VAL A 522 -23.29 -11.99 0.45
C VAL A 522 -22.74 -10.70 1.05
N SER A 523 -21.96 -10.77 2.13
CA SER A 523 -21.26 -9.61 2.69
C SER A 523 -20.38 -8.83 1.70
N PRO A 524 -19.76 -9.43 0.65
CA PRO A 524 -19.05 -8.66 -0.37
C PRO A 524 -19.93 -7.71 -1.19
N MET A 525 -21.27 -7.80 -1.06
CA MET A 525 -22.20 -6.85 -1.66
C MET A 525 -21.95 -5.41 -1.16
N ASP A 526 -21.44 -5.24 0.06
CA ASP A 526 -21.04 -3.93 0.56
C ASP A 526 -19.55 -3.64 0.26
N PRO A 527 -19.21 -2.55 -0.45
CA PRO A 527 -17.82 -2.20 -0.75
C PRO A 527 -16.91 -2.09 0.48
N ILE A 528 -17.46 -1.82 1.67
CA ILE A 528 -16.68 -1.78 2.92
C ILE A 528 -16.05 -3.15 3.26
N PHE A 529 -16.62 -4.26 2.74
CA PHE A 529 -16.08 -5.62 2.85
C PHE A 529 -14.61 -5.67 2.44
N TYR A 530 -14.27 -5.06 1.31
CA TYR A 530 -12.92 -5.12 0.75
C TYR A 530 -11.91 -4.37 1.61
N LEU A 531 -12.32 -3.26 2.23
CA LEU A 531 -11.45 -2.53 3.18
C LEU A 531 -11.26 -3.32 4.47
N HIS A 532 -12.34 -3.93 4.98
CA HIS A 532 -12.29 -4.78 6.16
C HIS A 532 -11.36 -5.98 5.94
N HIS A 533 -11.54 -6.72 4.85
CA HIS A 533 -10.72 -7.89 4.52
C HIS A 533 -9.28 -7.54 4.14
N THR A 534 -9.04 -6.34 3.60
CA THR A 534 -7.65 -5.87 3.40
C THR A 534 -6.95 -5.62 4.75
N THR A 535 -7.69 -5.26 5.81
CA THR A 535 -7.15 -5.22 7.18
C THR A 535 -6.92 -6.63 7.73
N ILE A 536 -7.82 -7.59 7.49
CA ILE A 536 -7.60 -8.99 7.89
C ILE A 536 -6.33 -9.56 7.23
N ASP A 537 -6.12 -9.27 5.95
CA ASP A 537 -4.93 -9.65 5.21
C ASP A 537 -3.65 -8.97 5.75
N LEU A 538 -3.75 -7.72 6.21
CA LEU A 538 -2.67 -7.03 6.92
C LEU A 538 -2.33 -7.72 8.26
N LEU A 539 -3.32 -8.17 9.03
CA LEU A 539 -3.06 -8.90 10.28
C LEU A 539 -2.32 -10.21 10.03
N HIS A 540 -2.67 -10.94 8.96
CA HIS A 540 -1.91 -12.10 8.51
C HIS A 540 -0.48 -11.74 8.10
N THR A 541 -0.29 -10.60 7.42
CA THR A 541 1.04 -10.10 7.04
C THR A 541 1.91 -9.81 8.27
N ILE A 542 1.35 -9.16 9.30
CA ILE A 542 2.04 -8.92 10.58
C ILE A 542 2.38 -10.24 11.27
N TYR A 543 1.46 -11.19 11.31
CA TYR A 543 1.71 -12.52 11.84
C TYR A 543 2.88 -13.21 11.12
N TYR A 544 2.91 -13.18 9.78
CA TYR A 544 3.95 -13.79 8.97
C TYR A 544 5.32 -13.17 9.26
N HIS A 545 5.40 -11.84 9.30
CA HIS A 545 6.62 -11.11 9.66
C HIS A 545 7.15 -11.52 11.02
N CYS A 546 6.28 -11.61 12.02
CA CYS A 546 6.72 -11.89 13.38
C CYS A 546 7.04 -13.36 13.66
N ASN A 547 6.39 -14.30 12.96
CA ASN A 547 6.46 -15.73 13.32
C ASN A 547 7.13 -16.60 12.27
N VAL A 548 7.22 -16.15 11.02
CA VAL A 548 7.71 -16.96 9.89
C VAL A 548 9.03 -16.40 9.35
N GLU A 549 9.12 -15.09 9.12
CA GLU A 549 10.36 -14.48 8.59
C GLU A 549 11.61 -14.74 9.46
N PRO A 550 11.56 -14.68 10.81
CA PRO A 550 12.74 -14.92 11.65
C PRO A 550 13.27 -16.35 11.54
N LEU A 551 12.47 -17.28 11.02
CA LEU A 551 12.87 -18.66 10.79
C LEU A 551 13.75 -18.82 9.55
N GLN A 552 13.73 -17.82 8.66
CA GLN A 552 14.49 -17.80 7.40
C GLN A 552 14.35 -19.10 6.62
N LEU A 553 13.11 -19.58 6.45
CA LEU A 553 12.82 -20.89 5.83
C LEU A 553 13.39 -20.95 4.40
N PRO A 554 14.47 -21.71 4.15
CA PRO A 554 15.30 -21.53 2.96
C PRO A 554 14.76 -22.23 1.71
N THR A 555 13.70 -23.03 1.85
CA THR A 555 13.14 -23.84 0.76
C THR A 555 11.62 -23.82 0.78
N ALA A 556 11.00 -24.02 -0.39
CA ALA A 556 9.55 -24.20 -0.49
C ALA A 556 9.05 -25.38 0.36
N ALA A 557 9.81 -26.47 0.44
CA ALA A 557 9.47 -27.62 1.29
C ALA A 557 9.38 -27.23 2.78
N ALA A 558 10.33 -26.43 3.27
CA ALA A 558 10.29 -25.93 4.65
C ALA A 558 9.06 -25.06 4.91
N ARG A 559 8.71 -24.15 3.98
CA ARG A 559 7.49 -23.32 4.06
C ARG A 559 6.19 -24.14 4.02
N GLN A 560 6.19 -25.28 3.33
CA GLN A 560 5.03 -26.16 3.23
C GLN A 560 4.78 -26.99 4.49
N THR A 561 5.82 -27.26 5.29
CA THR A 561 5.71 -28.16 6.46
C THR A 561 5.73 -27.44 7.80
N ASP A 562 6.25 -26.21 7.88
CA ASP A 562 6.26 -25.45 9.12
C ASP A 562 4.83 -24.96 9.44
N THR A 563 4.32 -25.35 10.61
CA THR A 563 2.94 -25.06 11.05
C THR A 563 2.68 -23.58 11.31
N ARG A 564 3.70 -22.74 11.28
CA ARG A 564 3.57 -21.28 11.36
C ARG A 564 3.41 -20.65 9.97
N SER A 565 3.93 -21.31 8.94
CA SER A 565 3.76 -20.88 7.55
C SER A 565 2.45 -21.46 6.98
N PHE A 566 2.23 -22.76 7.14
CA PHE A 566 0.99 -23.41 6.72
C PHE A 566 0.67 -24.62 7.60
N GLN A 567 -0.60 -24.77 7.98
CA GLN A 567 -1.09 -25.94 8.70
C GLN A 567 -2.43 -26.39 8.11
N GLY A 568 -2.46 -27.60 7.56
CA GLY A 568 -3.66 -28.17 6.93
C GLY A 568 -4.74 -28.61 7.92
N CYS A 569 -5.94 -28.86 7.40
CA CYS A 569 -7.11 -29.28 8.14
C CYS A 569 -8.09 -30.05 7.24
N VAL A 570 -9.27 -30.40 7.76
CA VAL A 570 -10.43 -30.82 6.98
C VAL A 570 -11.41 -29.65 6.92
N THR A 571 -11.84 -29.27 5.73
CA THR A 571 -12.78 -28.16 5.52
C THR A 571 -14.22 -28.55 5.86
N ASN A 572 -15.13 -27.58 5.87
CA ASN A 572 -16.57 -27.85 6.05
C ASN A 572 -17.20 -28.58 4.85
N ASN A 573 -16.49 -28.66 3.72
CA ASN A 573 -16.83 -29.55 2.60
C ASN A 573 -16.46 -31.02 2.87
N ASN A 574 -15.89 -31.32 4.04
CA ASN A 574 -15.36 -32.63 4.42
C ASN A 574 -14.18 -33.06 3.53
N GLU A 575 -13.37 -32.10 3.08
CA GLU A 575 -12.20 -32.32 2.22
C GLU A 575 -10.91 -32.04 2.99
N PRO A 576 -9.91 -32.94 2.95
CA PRO A 576 -8.60 -32.66 3.52
C PRO A 576 -7.85 -31.65 2.66
N VAL A 577 -7.45 -30.52 3.26
CA VAL A 577 -6.65 -29.49 2.60
C VAL A 577 -5.24 -29.45 3.16
N GLY A 578 -4.27 -29.46 2.26
CA GLY A 578 -2.85 -29.36 2.54
C GLY A 578 -2.22 -28.17 1.85
N PRO A 579 -0.91 -27.95 2.05
CA PRO A 579 -0.21 -26.77 1.52
C PRO A 579 -0.30 -26.66 0.00
N LYS A 580 -0.32 -27.80 -0.71
CA LYS A 580 -0.42 -27.90 -2.18
C LYS A 580 -1.84 -28.09 -2.71
N SER A 581 -2.85 -28.06 -1.84
CA SER A 581 -4.24 -28.07 -2.31
C SER A 581 -4.51 -26.78 -3.08
N THR A 582 -5.24 -26.91 -4.19
CA THR A 582 -5.69 -25.75 -4.97
C THR A 582 -6.79 -25.03 -4.19
N VAL A 583 -6.73 -23.69 -4.14
CA VAL A 583 -7.80 -22.87 -3.54
C VAL A 583 -9.07 -23.02 -4.37
N LEU A 584 -10.13 -23.57 -3.78
CA LEU A 584 -11.45 -23.75 -4.38
C LEU A 584 -12.19 -22.42 -4.41
N MET A 585 -12.37 -21.86 -5.61
CA MET A 585 -13.07 -20.60 -5.77
C MET A 585 -13.87 -20.67 -7.05
N ARG A 586 -15.20 -20.74 -6.91
CA ARG A 586 -16.10 -21.02 -8.03
C ARG A 586 -17.12 -19.93 -8.23
N HIS A 587 -17.64 -19.85 -9.44
CA HIS A 587 -18.67 -18.91 -9.83
C HIS A 587 -19.74 -19.64 -10.65
N GLN A 588 -21.01 -19.42 -10.30
CA GLN A 588 -22.13 -19.93 -11.09
C GLN A 588 -22.46 -18.96 -12.23
N LEU A 589 -22.31 -19.43 -13.47
CA LEU A 589 -22.69 -18.69 -14.65
C LEU A 589 -24.22 -18.58 -14.79
N SER A 590 -24.67 -17.60 -15.56
CA SER A 590 -26.10 -17.37 -15.85
C SER A 590 -26.82 -18.56 -16.52
N ASN A 591 -26.08 -19.46 -17.17
CA ASN A 591 -26.61 -20.71 -17.74
C ASN A 591 -26.73 -21.86 -16.72
N GLY A 592 -26.40 -21.61 -15.46
CA GLY A 592 -26.44 -22.57 -14.36
C GLY A 592 -25.17 -23.38 -14.15
N ASN A 593 -24.20 -23.32 -15.08
CA ASN A 593 -22.92 -24.03 -14.92
C ASN A 593 -22.07 -23.39 -13.81
N VAL A 594 -21.41 -24.21 -13.02
CA VAL A 594 -20.46 -23.76 -12.00
C VAL A 594 -19.05 -24.04 -12.50
N LEU A 595 -18.23 -23.00 -12.60
CA LEU A 595 -16.83 -23.10 -13.01
C LEU A 595 -15.92 -22.57 -11.91
N ASP A 596 -14.72 -23.13 -11.82
CA ASP A 596 -13.65 -22.50 -11.05
C ASP A 596 -13.29 -21.14 -11.67
N VAL A 597 -12.93 -20.16 -10.86
CA VAL A 597 -12.56 -18.82 -11.34
C VAL A 597 -11.32 -18.84 -12.23
N THR A 598 -10.49 -19.89 -12.17
CA THR A 598 -9.31 -20.06 -13.03
C THR A 598 -9.57 -20.87 -14.31
N ASP A 599 -10.76 -21.46 -14.46
CA ASP A 599 -11.12 -22.20 -15.67
C ASP A 599 -11.11 -21.25 -16.88
N PRO A 600 -10.42 -21.53 -17.99
CA PRO A 600 -10.40 -20.67 -19.17
C PRO A 600 -11.76 -20.33 -19.79
N ALA A 601 -12.80 -21.14 -19.53
CA ALA A 601 -14.17 -20.86 -19.92
C ALA A 601 -14.91 -19.93 -18.96
N SER A 602 -14.35 -19.66 -17.77
CA SER A 602 -14.87 -18.69 -16.82
C SER A 602 -14.61 -17.26 -17.31
N PRO A 603 -15.62 -16.37 -17.30
CA PRO A 603 -15.42 -14.96 -17.62
C PRO A 603 -14.51 -14.25 -16.61
N LEU A 604 -14.29 -14.86 -15.44
CA LEU A 604 -13.45 -14.33 -14.37
C LEU A 604 -11.98 -14.78 -14.48
N ALA A 605 -11.68 -15.77 -15.33
CA ALA A 605 -10.32 -16.28 -15.52
C ALA A 605 -9.26 -15.21 -15.74
N PRO A 606 -9.49 -14.14 -16.53
CA PRO A 606 -8.50 -13.08 -16.70
C PRO A 606 -8.05 -12.40 -15.40
N PHE A 607 -8.87 -12.43 -14.34
CA PHE A 607 -8.56 -11.82 -13.06
C PHE A 607 -7.77 -12.75 -12.13
N PHE A 608 -7.74 -14.05 -12.41
CA PHE A 608 -7.14 -15.07 -11.54
C PHE A 608 -6.06 -15.94 -12.22
N ALA A 609 -5.95 -15.94 -13.56
CA ALA A 609 -5.16 -16.90 -14.33
C ALA A 609 -3.68 -16.95 -13.95
N ASP A 610 -3.08 -15.81 -13.61
CA ASP A 610 -1.65 -15.70 -13.30
C ASP A 610 -1.39 -15.68 -11.76
N LEU A 611 -2.43 -15.86 -10.93
CA LEU A 611 -2.29 -15.92 -9.46
C LEU A 611 -1.84 -17.31 -8.98
N PRO A 612 -1.13 -17.39 -7.83
CA PRO A 612 -0.85 -18.67 -7.21
C PRO A 612 -2.13 -19.45 -6.90
N THR A 613 -2.12 -20.74 -7.24
CA THR A 613 -3.27 -21.63 -7.07
C THR A 613 -3.20 -22.46 -5.78
N GLU A 614 -2.00 -22.69 -5.25
CA GLU A 614 -1.75 -23.48 -4.04
C GLU A 614 -1.64 -22.59 -2.79
N TYR A 615 -2.16 -23.04 -1.64
CA TYR A 615 -2.18 -22.21 -0.43
C TYR A 615 -0.81 -21.79 0.10
N TRP A 616 0.19 -22.66 0.06
CA TRP A 616 1.52 -22.34 0.58
C TRP A 616 2.16 -21.15 -0.15
N ALA A 617 1.80 -20.96 -1.42
CA ALA A 617 2.28 -19.87 -2.26
C ALA A 617 1.55 -18.54 -2.01
N LEU A 618 0.58 -18.51 -1.10
CA LEU A 618 -0.16 -17.30 -0.69
C LEU A 618 0.26 -16.82 0.71
N THR A 619 1.35 -17.35 1.26
CA THR A 619 1.77 -17.09 2.66
C THR A 619 2.42 -15.71 2.84
N ASP A 620 3.27 -15.28 1.91
CA ASP A 620 3.88 -13.94 1.89
C ASP A 620 3.29 -13.09 0.76
N THR A 621 2.91 -11.86 1.08
CA THR A 621 2.38 -10.88 0.10
C THR A 621 3.44 -10.37 -0.88
N ARG A 622 4.73 -10.48 -0.54
CA ARG A 622 5.87 -10.01 -1.34
C ARG A 622 6.46 -11.09 -2.25
N ASP A 623 5.99 -12.33 -2.17
CA ASP A 623 6.44 -13.48 -3.00
C ASP A 623 5.30 -14.02 -3.88
N LEU A 624 4.62 -13.13 -4.61
CA LEU A 624 3.47 -13.43 -5.48
C LEU A 624 3.75 -13.06 -6.95
N GLY A 625 5.03 -12.99 -7.34
CA GLY A 625 5.44 -12.57 -8.69
C GLY A 625 4.95 -11.15 -9.03
N THR A 626 4.31 -10.98 -10.19
CA THR A 626 3.78 -9.68 -10.65
C THR A 626 2.58 -9.16 -9.85
N PHE A 627 2.04 -10.00 -8.97
CA PHE A 627 0.94 -9.65 -8.07
C PHE A 627 1.43 -9.28 -6.68
N SER A 628 2.75 -9.34 -6.43
CA SER A 628 3.32 -8.97 -5.14
C SER A 628 2.94 -7.56 -4.75
N TYR A 629 2.61 -7.38 -3.48
CA TYR A 629 2.23 -6.11 -2.90
C TYR A 629 2.79 -6.00 -1.49
N SER A 630 2.85 -4.77 -1.03
CA SER A 630 3.24 -4.44 0.34
C SER A 630 2.16 -3.59 0.99
N TYR A 631 2.40 -3.22 2.24
CA TYR A 631 1.51 -2.40 3.04
C TYR A 631 2.24 -1.15 3.51
N GLY A 632 1.54 -0.01 3.50
CA GLY A 632 1.92 1.17 4.26
C GLY A 632 1.35 1.07 5.67
N ILE A 633 2.08 0.43 6.59
CA ILE A 633 1.63 0.12 7.95
C ILE A 633 1.96 1.30 8.86
N ARG A 634 0.99 1.77 9.65
CA ARG A 634 1.16 3.01 10.45
C ARG A 634 0.74 2.83 11.91
N ASN A 635 1.29 3.68 12.77
CA ASN A 635 0.92 3.86 14.17
C ASN A 635 0.89 2.55 14.96
N LEU A 636 -0.25 2.18 15.57
CA LEU A 636 -0.38 1.00 16.42
C LEU A 636 -0.09 -0.30 15.66
N LEU A 637 -0.61 -0.44 14.44
CA LEU A 637 -0.28 -1.61 13.61
C LEU A 637 1.17 -1.57 13.14
N GLY A 638 1.76 -0.38 12.97
CA GLY A 638 3.18 -0.22 12.66
C GLY A 638 4.08 -0.65 13.81
N ASP A 639 3.70 -0.31 15.04
CA ASP A 639 4.36 -0.81 16.25
C ASP A 639 4.19 -2.32 16.40
N LEU A 640 2.99 -2.85 16.12
CA LEU A 640 2.72 -4.29 16.15
C LEU A 640 3.57 -5.07 15.15
N TYR A 641 3.76 -4.52 13.95
CA TYR A 641 4.68 -5.07 12.96
C TYR A 641 6.12 -5.02 13.45
N THR A 642 6.59 -3.85 13.91
CA THR A 642 8.00 -3.63 14.27
C THR A 642 8.43 -4.42 15.50
N ASN A 643 7.56 -4.47 16.52
CA ASN A 643 7.88 -4.99 17.85
C ASN A 643 7.19 -6.34 18.13
N CYS A 644 6.36 -6.85 17.23
CA CYS A 644 5.72 -8.15 17.35
C CYS A 644 5.04 -8.35 18.73
N ALA A 645 5.34 -9.47 19.41
CA ALA A 645 4.75 -9.79 20.71
C ALA A 645 5.08 -8.76 21.80
N THR A 646 6.18 -8.01 21.68
CA THR A 646 6.61 -6.98 22.64
C THR A 646 6.07 -5.59 22.31
N SER A 647 5.17 -5.47 21.33
CA SER A 647 4.55 -4.21 20.95
C SER A 647 3.85 -3.50 22.12
N GLY A 648 4.07 -2.18 22.21
CA GLY A 648 3.60 -1.34 23.31
C GLY A 648 4.34 -1.52 24.65
N THR A 649 5.55 -2.10 24.67
CA THR A 649 6.39 -2.26 25.88
C THR A 649 7.65 -1.37 25.93
N THR A 650 8.05 -0.71 24.84
CA THR A 650 9.27 0.11 24.77
C THR A 650 8.97 1.59 24.45
N HIS A 651 9.65 2.53 25.12
CA HIS A 651 9.45 3.99 24.97
C HIS A 651 9.98 4.58 23.65
N GLN A 652 10.59 3.79 22.78
CA GLN A 652 11.25 4.29 21.57
C GLN A 652 10.62 3.68 20.32
N ALA A 653 9.57 4.35 19.84
CA ALA A 653 9.13 4.26 18.47
C ALA A 653 10.18 4.95 17.56
N GLU A 654 11.35 4.37 17.42
CA GLU A 654 12.25 4.73 16.31
C GLU A 654 11.66 4.14 15.03
N ALA A 655 11.67 4.91 13.95
CA ALA A 655 11.34 4.38 12.63
C ALA A 655 12.46 3.42 12.24
N VAL A 656 12.23 2.12 12.44
CA VAL A 656 13.08 1.10 11.83
C VAL A 656 12.75 1.10 10.35
N ILE A 657 13.65 1.66 9.54
CA ILE A 657 13.70 1.30 8.13
C ILE A 657 14.23 -0.13 8.15
N ASP A 658 13.37 -1.09 7.83
CA ASP A 658 13.78 -2.48 7.69
C ASP A 658 14.99 -2.53 6.74
N GLU A 659 16.06 -3.21 7.14
CA GLU A 659 17.21 -3.42 6.26
C GLU A 659 16.69 -4.11 5.01
N ALA A 660 17.07 -3.61 3.83
CA ALA A 660 16.60 -4.10 2.53
C ALA A 660 16.53 -5.64 2.52
N THR A 661 15.32 -6.18 2.48
CA THR A 661 15.15 -7.63 2.49
C THR A 661 15.52 -8.19 1.10
N THR A 662 15.55 -9.52 0.95
CA THR A 662 15.72 -10.15 -0.37
C THR A 662 14.51 -9.94 -1.29
N HIS A 663 13.43 -9.32 -0.82
CA HIS A 663 12.21 -9.10 -1.59
C HIS A 663 12.32 -7.88 -2.50
N ALA A 664 11.64 -7.93 -3.66
CA ALA A 664 11.62 -6.82 -4.62
C ALA A 664 10.75 -5.63 -4.17
N ILE A 665 9.90 -5.84 -3.15
CA ILE A 665 9.00 -4.85 -2.56
C ILE A 665 8.95 -5.13 -1.06
N ASP A 666 9.11 -4.10 -0.23
CA ASP A 666 9.02 -4.20 1.23
C ASP A 666 7.87 -3.37 1.81
N HIS A 667 7.42 -3.76 3.01
CA HIS A 667 6.43 -3.00 3.77
C HIS A 667 6.99 -1.65 4.20
N VAL A 668 6.18 -0.60 4.09
CA VAL A 668 6.55 0.75 4.52
C VAL A 668 5.94 0.99 5.88
N VAL A 669 6.77 0.94 6.93
CA VAL A 669 6.31 1.01 8.31
C VAL A 669 6.55 2.40 8.89
N THR A 670 5.54 2.97 9.53
CA THR A 670 5.65 4.19 10.32
C THR A 670 5.12 3.91 11.72
N THR A 671 5.96 4.05 12.73
CA THR A 671 5.59 3.81 14.13
C THR A 671 4.74 4.95 14.72
N VAL A 672 4.32 4.79 15.98
CA VAL A 672 3.42 5.72 16.67
C VAL A 672 4.04 7.11 16.82
N LYS A 673 3.31 8.14 16.37
CA LYS A 673 3.72 9.54 16.59
C LYS A 673 3.53 9.95 18.06
N PRO A 674 4.52 10.63 18.69
CA PRO A 674 4.35 11.24 20.01
C PRO A 674 3.12 12.16 20.04
N SER A 675 2.35 12.14 21.13
CA SER A 675 1.09 12.89 21.35
C SER A 675 -0.18 12.42 20.62
N SER A 676 -0.11 11.35 19.83
CA SER A 676 -1.30 10.75 19.19
C SER A 676 -2.16 9.97 20.19
N SER A 677 -3.41 9.63 19.83
CA SER A 677 -4.24 8.73 20.65
C SER A 677 -3.60 7.37 20.87
N ALA A 678 -2.82 6.91 19.89
CA ALA A 678 -2.03 5.68 19.98
C ALA A 678 -0.91 5.78 21.03
N ALA A 679 -0.23 6.93 21.13
CA ALA A 679 0.82 7.14 22.14
C ALA A 679 0.25 7.07 23.56
N ILE A 680 -0.93 7.65 23.78
CA ILE A 680 -1.61 7.63 25.08
C ILE A 680 -1.95 6.19 25.51
N LEU A 681 -2.34 5.33 24.56
CA LEU A 681 -2.56 3.92 24.85
C LEU A 681 -1.28 3.21 25.31
N PHE A 682 -0.12 3.55 24.75
CA PHE A 682 1.16 3.00 25.21
C PHE A 682 1.55 3.52 26.59
N ASP A 683 1.36 4.82 26.85
CA ASP A 683 1.56 5.38 28.20
C ASP A 683 0.67 4.69 29.25
N PHE A 684 -0.58 4.39 28.88
CA PHE A 684 -1.48 3.58 29.70
C PHE A 684 -0.93 2.18 29.96
N ARG A 685 -0.47 1.46 28.92
CA ARG A 685 0.13 0.12 29.08
C ARG A 685 1.33 0.17 30.03
N HIS A 686 2.22 1.14 29.88
CA HIS A 686 3.37 1.31 30.77
C HIS A 686 2.95 1.52 32.23
N ALA A 687 1.95 2.36 32.47
CA ALA A 687 1.41 2.57 33.81
C ALA A 687 0.79 1.29 34.38
N VAL A 688 0.12 0.48 33.54
CA VAL A 688 -0.43 -0.81 33.93
C VAL A 688 0.69 -1.82 34.25
N TYR A 689 1.75 -1.93 33.45
CA TYR A 689 2.90 -2.79 33.78
C TYR A 689 3.55 -2.41 35.11
N ALA A 690 3.72 -1.10 35.37
CA ALA A 690 4.25 -0.63 36.65
C ALA A 690 3.34 -1.01 37.83
N ALA A 691 2.01 -0.83 37.67
CA ALA A 691 1.04 -1.22 38.69
C ALA A 691 0.97 -2.74 38.90
N ALA A 692 1.09 -3.52 37.82
CA ALA A 692 1.12 -4.97 37.83
C ALA A 692 2.35 -5.50 38.57
N ALA A 693 3.53 -4.95 38.28
CA ALA A 693 4.78 -5.30 38.97
C ALA A 693 4.69 -4.99 40.48
N ALA A 694 4.05 -3.89 40.87
CA ALA A 694 3.86 -3.52 42.27
C ALA A 694 3.00 -4.53 43.07
N VAL A 695 2.17 -5.33 42.40
CA VAL A 695 1.38 -6.42 43.00
C VAL A 695 1.90 -7.82 42.63
N GLY A 696 3.13 -7.91 42.10
CA GLY A 696 3.83 -9.17 41.85
C GLY A 696 3.38 -9.93 40.59
N LEU A 697 2.80 -9.26 39.60
CA LEU A 697 2.43 -9.86 38.32
C LEU A 697 3.61 -9.87 37.34
N THR A 698 3.67 -10.91 36.52
CA THR A 698 4.53 -10.96 35.33
C THR A 698 3.97 -10.07 34.20
N GLU A 699 4.78 -9.77 33.18
CA GLU A 699 4.33 -9.01 32.01
C GLU A 699 3.22 -9.73 31.24
N VAL A 700 3.28 -11.06 31.14
CA VAL A 700 2.23 -11.88 30.50
C VAL A 700 0.92 -11.80 31.29
N GLU A 701 0.98 -11.81 32.63
CA GLU A 701 -0.20 -11.60 33.45
C GLU A 701 -0.71 -10.16 33.35
N ALA A 702 0.18 -9.18 33.21
CA ALA A 702 -0.18 -7.78 33.02
C ALA A 702 -0.92 -7.57 31.69
N ASP A 703 -0.53 -8.25 30.61
CA ASP A 703 -1.27 -8.23 29.33
C ASP A 703 -2.71 -8.72 29.49
N VAL A 704 -2.93 -9.79 30.27
CA VAL A 704 -4.28 -10.28 30.59
C VAL A 704 -5.06 -9.25 31.41
N GLU A 705 -4.41 -8.54 32.36
CA GLU A 705 -5.06 -7.43 33.07
C GLU A 705 -5.39 -6.27 32.12
N ILE A 706 -4.49 -5.89 31.21
CA ILE A 706 -4.72 -4.83 30.22
C ILE A 706 -5.98 -5.15 29.40
N GLN A 707 -6.13 -6.39 28.91
CA GLN A 707 -7.32 -6.80 28.17
C GLN A 707 -8.61 -6.61 28.98
N LYS A 708 -8.64 -7.09 30.23
CA LYS A 708 -9.80 -6.92 31.11
C LYS A 708 -10.08 -5.44 31.38
N MET A 709 -9.04 -4.65 31.60
CA MET A 709 -9.15 -3.20 31.80
C MET A 709 -9.72 -2.48 30.58
N GLN A 710 -9.36 -2.92 29.36
CA GLN A 710 -9.87 -2.36 28.11
C GLN A 710 -11.34 -2.75 27.85
N VAL A 711 -11.75 -3.96 28.22
CA VAL A 711 -13.17 -4.38 28.18
C VAL A 711 -13.99 -3.57 29.18
N MET A 712 -13.52 -3.41 30.41
CA MET A 712 -14.20 -2.60 31.42
C MET A 712 -14.18 -1.11 31.07
N LEU A 713 -13.10 -0.59 30.46
CA LEU A 713 -13.07 0.76 29.93
C LEU A 713 -14.20 0.98 28.93
N HIS A 714 -14.40 0.03 28.00
CA HIS A 714 -15.49 0.12 27.04
C HIS A 714 -16.84 0.16 27.75
N GLN A 715 -17.10 -0.82 28.62
CA GLN A 715 -18.38 -0.99 29.30
C GLN A 715 -18.73 0.18 30.23
N GLU A 716 -17.75 0.79 30.88
CA GLU A 716 -18.00 1.80 31.91
C GLU A 716 -17.82 3.25 31.43
N CYS A 717 -17.06 3.47 30.35
CA CYS A 717 -16.64 4.81 29.95
C CYS A 717 -16.99 5.23 28.54
N LEU A 718 -17.15 4.28 27.60
CA LEU A 718 -17.27 4.61 26.18
C LEU A 718 -18.73 4.50 25.72
N PRO A 719 -19.12 5.21 24.65
CA PRO A 719 -20.45 5.05 24.08
C PRO A 719 -20.73 3.61 23.62
N GLY A 720 -21.84 3.02 24.07
CA GLY A 720 -22.28 1.68 23.67
C GLY A 720 -21.75 0.57 24.59
N ASP A 721 -22.51 -0.52 24.67
CA ASP A 721 -22.21 -1.65 25.56
C ASP A 721 -21.34 -2.70 24.87
N VAL A 722 -20.63 -3.51 25.68
CA VAL A 722 -20.04 -4.75 25.21
C VAL A 722 -21.15 -5.78 25.05
N VAL A 723 -21.58 -6.02 23.81
CA VAL A 723 -22.73 -6.88 23.49
C VAL A 723 -22.33 -8.23 22.90
N ASP A 724 -23.21 -9.21 23.07
CA ASP A 724 -23.12 -10.50 22.40
C ASP A 724 -23.59 -10.39 20.95
N PHE A 725 -23.21 -11.37 20.12
CA PHE A 725 -23.84 -11.56 18.83
C PHE A 725 -25.29 -11.98 18.97
N THR A 726 -26.14 -11.54 18.03
CA THR A 726 -27.53 -12.02 17.99
C THR A 726 -27.57 -13.52 17.70
N PRO A 727 -28.61 -14.25 18.16
CA PRO A 727 -28.77 -15.66 17.84
C PRO A 727 -28.75 -15.96 16.33
N GLU A 728 -29.33 -15.06 15.52
CA GLU A 728 -29.37 -15.18 14.06
C GLU A 728 -27.95 -15.07 13.47
N PHE A 729 -27.14 -14.14 13.97
CA PHE A 729 -25.74 -14.01 13.53
C PHE A 729 -24.94 -15.26 13.89
N LYS A 730 -25.04 -15.75 15.13
CA LYS A 730 -24.35 -16.97 15.56
C LYS A 730 -24.72 -18.18 14.70
N ALA A 731 -26.01 -18.31 14.38
CA ALA A 731 -26.51 -19.36 13.50
C ALA A 731 -25.98 -19.20 12.06
N MET A 732 -25.97 -17.97 11.52
CA MET A 732 -25.51 -17.69 10.16
C MET A 732 -24.01 -17.88 9.98
N TRP A 733 -23.22 -17.53 10.98
CA TRP A 733 -21.74 -17.54 10.93
C TRP A 733 -21.11 -18.77 11.57
N HIS A 734 -21.92 -19.65 12.15
CA HIS A 734 -21.48 -20.81 12.93
C HIS A 734 -20.44 -20.44 13.99
N THR A 735 -20.72 -19.36 14.73
CA THR A 735 -19.78 -18.74 15.65
C THR A 735 -20.35 -18.58 17.07
N ASP A 736 -19.46 -18.37 18.03
CA ASP A 736 -19.79 -18.13 19.44
C ASP A 736 -19.65 -16.65 19.79
N SER A 737 -19.95 -16.30 21.05
CA SER A 737 -19.81 -14.93 21.55
C SER A 737 -18.42 -14.33 21.35
N PRO A 738 -18.33 -13.00 21.13
CA PRO A 738 -17.07 -12.26 21.06
C PRO A 738 -16.19 -12.44 22.30
N SER A 739 -14.88 -12.20 22.13
CA SER A 739 -13.90 -12.34 23.22
C SER A 739 -14.15 -11.32 24.34
N SER A 740 -14.49 -10.08 23.97
CA SER A 740 -14.79 -9.01 24.93
C SER A 740 -16.04 -9.34 25.75
N PHE A 741 -17.11 -9.83 25.12
CA PHE A 741 -18.34 -10.21 25.79
C PHE A 741 -18.11 -11.37 26.77
N LYS A 742 -17.38 -12.42 26.36
CA LYS A 742 -17.00 -13.53 27.25
C LYS A 742 -16.21 -13.03 28.47
N THR A 743 -15.27 -12.11 28.26
CA THR A 743 -14.47 -11.50 29.32
C THR A 743 -15.34 -10.69 30.29
N LEU A 744 -16.26 -9.87 29.77
CA LEU A 744 -17.18 -9.09 30.59
C LEU A 744 -18.07 -10.00 31.44
N ARG A 745 -18.70 -11.02 30.84
CA ARG A 745 -19.57 -11.95 31.56
C ARG A 745 -18.82 -12.72 32.66
N ALA A 746 -17.58 -13.14 32.40
CA ALA A 746 -16.76 -13.82 33.39
C ALA A 746 -16.33 -12.90 34.55
N LEU A 747 -16.10 -11.60 34.28
CA LEU A 747 -15.86 -10.59 35.33
C LEU A 747 -17.11 -10.34 36.19
N GLU A 748 -18.27 -10.18 35.55
CA GLU A 748 -19.55 -9.99 36.26
C GLU A 748 -19.95 -11.21 37.10
N ALA A 749 -19.66 -12.42 36.62
CA ALA A 749 -19.89 -13.67 37.34
C ALA A 749 -18.86 -13.94 38.45
N GLY A 750 -17.78 -13.15 38.53
CA GLY A 750 -16.68 -13.36 39.49
C GLY A 750 -15.77 -14.54 39.15
N GLU A 751 -15.87 -15.11 37.95
CA GLU A 751 -14.98 -16.15 37.42
C GLU A 751 -13.60 -15.59 37.07
N LEU A 752 -13.56 -14.35 36.59
CA LEU A 752 -12.37 -13.53 36.46
C LEU A 752 -12.37 -12.42 37.51
N THR A 753 -11.19 -12.07 38.01
CA THR A 753 -11.01 -10.96 38.95
C THR A 753 -10.00 -9.95 38.43
N MET A 754 -10.18 -8.67 38.77
CA MET A 754 -9.19 -7.62 38.50
C MET A 754 -8.07 -7.70 39.55
N ARG A 755 -6.84 -7.98 39.14
CA ARG A 755 -5.71 -8.17 40.08
C ARG A 755 -4.97 -6.86 40.39
N ILE A 756 -5.16 -5.82 39.57
CA ILE A 756 -4.58 -4.49 39.77
C ILE A 756 -5.61 -3.60 40.49
N PRO A 757 -5.43 -3.24 41.77
CA PRO A 757 -6.47 -2.52 42.53
C PRO A 757 -6.78 -1.11 41.96
N THR A 758 -5.79 -0.47 41.34
CA THR A 758 -5.89 0.90 40.80
C THR A 758 -6.43 0.97 39.37
N TRP A 759 -6.97 -0.14 38.83
CA TRP A 759 -7.31 -0.25 37.41
C TRP A 759 -8.31 0.83 36.94
N ARG A 760 -9.35 1.16 37.72
CA ARG A 760 -10.33 2.22 37.37
C ARG A 760 -9.68 3.60 37.29
N ALA A 761 -8.78 3.89 38.24
CA ALA A 761 -8.06 5.16 38.28
C ALA A 761 -7.14 5.31 37.06
N LEU A 762 -6.47 4.24 36.66
CA LEU A 762 -5.66 4.22 35.44
C LEU A 762 -6.52 4.44 34.20
N ASN A 763 -7.66 3.76 34.05
CA ASN A 763 -8.56 4.00 32.91
C ASN A 763 -8.98 5.48 32.80
N LYS A 764 -9.41 6.09 33.91
CA LYS A 764 -9.82 7.50 33.96
C LYS A 764 -8.67 8.49 33.73
N GLN A 765 -7.45 8.12 34.10
CA GLN A 765 -6.28 8.96 33.88
C GLN A 765 -5.97 9.09 32.39
N PHE A 766 -6.12 8.00 31.62
CA PHE A 766 -5.66 7.94 30.23
C PHE A 766 -6.77 8.03 29.18
N PHE A 767 -8.04 7.82 29.53
CA PHE A 767 -9.14 7.77 28.58
C PHE A 767 -10.31 8.66 28.99
N ALA A 768 -11.20 8.94 28.03
CA ALA A 768 -12.41 9.70 28.31
C ALA A 768 -13.40 8.81 29.07
N CYS A 769 -13.62 9.12 30.35
CA CYS A 769 -14.61 8.45 31.20
C CYS A 769 -15.58 9.50 31.79
N PRO A 770 -16.87 9.16 31.96
CA PRO A 770 -17.82 9.99 32.70
C PRO A 770 -17.36 10.22 34.15
N PRO A 771 -17.83 11.30 34.81
CA PRO A 771 -17.68 11.47 36.25
C PRO A 771 -18.29 10.28 37.02
N ASP A 772 -17.76 9.99 38.21
CA ASP A 772 -18.17 8.87 39.07
C ASP A 772 -19.67 8.82 39.41
N ASP A 773 -20.35 9.97 39.37
CA ASP A 773 -21.76 10.11 39.72
C ASP A 773 -22.72 9.73 38.55
N GLU A 774 -22.18 9.40 37.37
CA GLU A 774 -22.92 9.03 36.15
C GLU A 774 -22.68 7.58 35.70
N VAL A 775 -21.94 6.77 36.47
CA VAL A 775 -21.74 5.34 36.19
C VAL A 775 -22.93 4.55 36.77
N PRO A 776 -23.75 3.85 35.96
CA PRO A 776 -24.91 3.10 36.43
C PRO A 776 -24.61 1.97 37.42
#